data_AF-A0A816D6B7-F1
#
_entry.id   AF-A0A816D6B7-F1
#
_cell.length_a   1.000
_cell.length_b   1.000
_cell.length_c   1.000
_cell.angle_alpha   90.00
_cell.angle_beta   90.00
_cell.angle_gamma   90.00
#
_symmetry.space_group_name_H-M   'P 1'
#
loop_
_entity.id
_entity.type
_entity.pdbx_description
1 polymer ?
#
loop_
_entity_poly.entity_id
_entity_poly.type
_entity_poly.pdbx_seq_one_letter_code
_entity_poly.pdbx_strand_id
1 'polypeptide(L)'
;MSHDKTDGQDSSSQRAISKFVCICQSIVSNIVYNFTDLFTSYTCLENLSNEILYEILEYLDAYDILKPFSNLNNRLRNLIISSPILLRINLDSKSTSLLECRCQHVIIPNTHRILSLHLTDYWTDPSLIDTFFNHCIIDSSSRRLESIILNGIKPEKLFATLFYLNTLSRLFSLTVSIKIDDYYDFGNIYSLFFSLSTLKYNQLSTCTDDLQINIPDVINKKFSTIEYLGVNYFCTLNQLNSLLHYTPHLRRLFCHRLIKSDEIFKNELSMKVPHLKYICVEELLASFDEFEVFIKEISSQLQILNIGIPWDKAYLDGNRWERLIQKYMPELEKFYFSFVQDIGNNMKTNSSDSTDGFINRFNSPFWFERKWFRELHVYNKEMVFLIHPYRKEWINLHEHVNTATYSKQNSIEDNYISNQEKTDHRIIQFTIRDYKFTELNWRLIKKLKCAFKAIQFTHLDINNNSMSINMLLDILHLLPNIESLKLSSIPILQLESLSTEDTKNHLSVSAINKITKVKLGQVIEEQQIEFFINLCPHIKYLEVGCMPNADVPLLMKFIMNQRTRIPNLCYLCFITPMADENMQSYFQLFTKCLSSPMSSPDHNQDASIKCDTFDQIHRSQDIDQHERHLLDEQLDWLTVNHDDLKEDILERIARPKFHPSMAIIDRWEEQAIARIRYTAVLARRTLFNALDKHMLEVSKTLNKLTPKLCEARWHTKPFDKNDIQEWNNILRELKKTPIFPATIHNINYIPELTIDLRTQYQSPQYETESHGVVSFIYDSSYSTTISNEDQDEPIYENIPNSPSLDNETIKNDTVTLNTVQIITPENALVNEKQQNNQMNREFSFDVIIR
;
A
#
# COMPACT_ATOMS: atom_id res chain seq x y z
N MET A 1 -18.50 36.92 17.31
CA MET A 1 -19.71 36.14 17.61
C MET A 1 -19.88 36.08 19.12
N SER A 2 -20.99 36.61 19.63
CA SER A 2 -21.33 36.64 21.06
C SER A 2 -21.82 35.29 21.53
N HIS A 3 -21.29 34.85 22.68
CA HIS A 3 -21.75 33.69 23.42
C HIS A 3 -23.19 33.89 23.89
N ASP A 4 -24.11 33.11 23.34
CA ASP A 4 -25.27 32.65 24.11
C ASP A 4 -25.31 31.13 24.07
N LYS A 5 -25.28 30.55 25.27
CA LYS A 5 -25.26 29.11 25.53
C LYS A 5 -26.69 28.58 25.45
N THR A 6 -26.95 27.75 24.45
CA THR A 6 -27.95 26.69 24.56
C THR A 6 -27.23 25.36 24.45
N ASP A 7 -26.93 24.77 25.60
CA ASP A 7 -26.37 23.43 25.72
C ASP A 7 -27.38 22.40 25.22
N GLY A 8 -27.05 21.68 24.14
CA GLY A 8 -27.81 20.49 23.71
C GLY A 8 -27.87 20.22 22.20
N GLN A 9 -27.53 21.18 21.35
CA GLN A 9 -27.36 21.01 19.89
C GLN A 9 -26.12 21.83 19.52
N ASP A 10 -25.09 21.34 18.85
CA ASP A 10 -25.14 21.05 17.42
C ASP A 10 -23.79 20.47 16.93
N SER A 11 -23.52 19.20 17.20
CA SER A 11 -22.35 18.50 16.65
C SER A 11 -22.37 18.44 15.12
N SER A 12 -23.56 18.54 14.51
CA SER A 12 -23.70 18.64 13.05
C SER A 12 -23.21 19.98 12.49
N SER A 13 -23.57 21.11 13.11
CA SER A 13 -23.07 22.42 12.67
C SER A 13 -21.58 22.57 12.90
N GLN A 14 -21.02 22.07 14.03
CA GLN A 14 -19.57 22.09 14.22
C GLN A 14 -18.83 21.23 13.18
N ARG A 15 -19.36 20.06 12.81
CA ARG A 15 -18.78 19.20 11.76
C ARG A 15 -18.89 19.84 10.37
N ALA A 16 -20.02 20.46 10.05
CA ALA A 16 -20.21 21.17 8.79
C ALA A 16 -19.29 22.39 8.70
N ILE A 17 -19.17 23.17 9.78
CA ILE A 17 -18.23 24.30 9.87
C ILE A 17 -16.79 23.81 9.77
N SER A 18 -16.40 22.71 10.41
CA SER A 18 -15.05 22.15 10.31
C SER A 18 -14.73 21.66 8.88
N LYS A 19 -15.62 20.88 8.26
CA LYS A 19 -15.48 20.50 6.84
C LYS A 19 -15.38 21.72 5.94
N PHE A 20 -16.24 22.72 6.18
CA PHE A 20 -16.25 23.96 5.44
C PHE A 20 -14.96 24.74 5.63
N VAL A 21 -14.40 24.80 6.83
CA VAL A 21 -13.10 25.42 7.10
C VAL A 21 -12.01 24.67 6.36
N CYS A 22 -12.00 23.33 6.34
CA CYS A 22 -11.05 22.55 5.57
C CYS A 22 -11.20 22.78 4.06
N ILE A 23 -12.44 22.81 3.53
CA ILE A 23 -12.71 23.08 2.12
C ILE A 23 -12.30 24.50 1.76
N CYS A 24 -12.67 25.49 2.56
CA CYS A 24 -12.23 26.86 2.42
C CYS A 24 -10.71 26.93 2.52
N GLN A 25 -10.04 26.23 3.43
CA GLN A 25 -8.58 26.21 3.49
C GLN A 25 -7.96 25.56 2.25
N SER A 26 -8.56 24.50 1.69
CA SER A 26 -8.07 23.87 0.45
C SER A 26 -8.36 24.72 -0.79
N ILE A 27 -9.52 25.37 -0.86
CA ILE A 27 -9.90 26.29 -1.94
C ILE A 27 -9.07 27.56 -1.83
N VAL A 28 -8.95 28.16 -0.65
CA VAL A 28 -8.05 29.29 -0.35
C VAL A 28 -6.61 28.88 -0.63
N SER A 29 -6.13 27.69 -0.27
CA SER A 29 -4.77 27.27 -0.61
C SER A 29 -4.57 27.11 -2.14
N ASN A 30 -5.60 26.68 -2.87
CA ASN A 30 -5.56 26.59 -4.33
C ASN A 30 -5.78 27.94 -5.03
N ILE A 31 -6.52 28.88 -4.45
CA ILE A 31 -6.87 30.20 -5.02
C ILE A 31 -5.87 31.29 -4.60
N VAL A 32 -5.39 31.30 -3.33
CA VAL A 32 -4.41 32.25 -2.80
C VAL A 32 -3.11 32.20 -3.59
N TYR A 33 -2.75 31.05 -4.16
CA TYR A 33 -1.57 30.97 -5.02
C TYR A 33 -1.70 31.72 -6.36
N ASN A 34 -2.92 32.06 -6.79
CA ASN A 34 -3.17 32.86 -8.00
C ASN A 34 -3.61 34.31 -7.71
N PHE A 35 -3.97 34.64 -6.47
CA PHE A 35 -4.58 35.94 -6.10
C PHE A 35 -4.20 36.40 -4.68
N THR A 36 -2.89 36.43 -4.37
CA THR A 36 -2.39 36.91 -3.06
C THR A 36 -2.85 38.33 -2.71
N ASP A 37 -3.11 39.19 -3.70
CA ASP A 37 -3.54 40.57 -3.46
C ASP A 37 -5.05 40.73 -3.19
N LEU A 38 -5.89 39.75 -3.56
CA LEU A 38 -7.35 39.88 -3.41
C LEU A 38 -7.84 39.45 -2.01
N PHE A 39 -7.18 38.48 -1.37
CA PHE A 39 -7.63 37.92 -0.09
C PHE A 39 -7.13 38.64 1.16
N THR A 40 -6.13 39.52 1.07
CA THR A 40 -5.73 40.38 2.20
C THR A 40 -6.82 41.38 2.59
N SER A 41 -7.80 41.64 1.71
CA SER A 41 -8.95 42.51 1.97
C SER A 41 -10.20 41.81 2.56
N TYR A 42 -10.26 40.47 2.52
CA TYR A 42 -11.43 39.71 2.97
C TYR A 42 -11.24 39.17 4.39
N THR A 43 -11.66 39.94 5.39
CA THR A 43 -11.57 39.54 6.80
C THR A 43 -12.69 38.60 7.26
N CYS A 44 -13.76 38.43 6.46
CA CYS A 44 -14.97 37.70 6.85
C CYS A 44 -15.60 36.96 5.66
N LEU A 45 -16.26 35.82 5.91
CA LEU A 45 -16.94 35.00 4.89
C LEU A 45 -18.04 35.80 4.18
N GLU A 46 -18.70 36.68 4.91
CA GLU A 46 -19.74 37.58 4.45
C GLU A 46 -19.24 38.63 3.46
N ASN A 47 -17.94 38.71 3.20
CA ASN A 47 -17.39 39.58 2.18
C ASN A 47 -17.11 38.85 0.86
N LEU A 48 -17.16 37.51 0.84
CA LEU A 48 -17.04 36.74 -0.40
C LEU A 48 -18.20 37.08 -1.34
N SER A 49 -17.94 37.07 -2.65
CA SER A 49 -19.00 37.23 -3.64
C SER A 49 -19.94 36.01 -3.65
N ASN A 50 -21.14 36.18 -4.21
CA ASN A 50 -22.10 35.07 -4.26
C ASN A 50 -21.60 33.91 -5.12
N GLU A 51 -20.83 34.22 -6.18
CA GLU A 51 -20.25 33.26 -7.11
C GLU A 51 -19.25 32.33 -6.40
N ILE A 52 -18.34 32.90 -5.61
CA ILE A 52 -17.37 32.12 -4.82
C ILE A 52 -18.12 31.27 -3.78
N LEU A 53 -19.15 31.83 -3.13
CA LEU A 53 -19.97 31.06 -2.20
C LEU A 53 -20.67 29.89 -2.90
N TYR A 54 -21.20 30.08 -4.12
CA TYR A 54 -21.80 28.99 -4.87
C TYR A 54 -20.79 27.89 -5.19
N GLU A 55 -19.59 28.25 -5.64
CA GLU A 55 -18.52 27.30 -5.91
C GLU A 55 -18.14 26.50 -4.66
N ILE A 56 -17.99 27.16 -3.50
CA ILE A 56 -17.71 26.46 -2.24
C ILE A 56 -18.86 25.52 -1.86
N LEU A 57 -20.10 25.96 -1.99
CA LEU A 57 -21.28 25.17 -1.64
C LEU A 57 -21.45 23.94 -2.54
N GLU A 58 -20.95 23.93 -3.79
CA GLU A 58 -21.00 22.77 -4.68
C GLU A 58 -20.18 21.56 -4.18
N TYR A 59 -19.20 21.79 -3.29
CA TYR A 59 -18.43 20.73 -2.64
C TYR A 59 -19.10 20.15 -1.39
N LEU A 60 -20.22 20.75 -0.93
CA LEU A 60 -20.94 20.31 0.25
C LEU A 60 -22.16 19.46 -0.10
N ASP A 61 -22.53 18.57 0.83
CA ASP A 61 -23.80 17.87 0.77
C ASP A 61 -24.97 18.82 1.05
N ALA A 62 -26.14 18.55 0.47
CA ALA A 62 -27.34 19.37 0.63
C ALA A 62 -27.70 19.60 2.10
N TYR A 63 -27.47 18.60 2.97
CA TYR A 63 -27.71 18.76 4.39
C TYR A 63 -26.69 19.68 5.07
N ASP A 64 -25.41 19.54 4.69
CA ASP A 64 -24.31 20.41 5.15
C ASP A 64 -24.52 21.86 4.68
N ILE A 65 -25.27 22.10 3.61
CA ILE A 65 -25.69 23.43 3.13
C ILE A 65 -26.93 23.92 3.88
N LEU A 66 -28.03 23.17 3.80
CA LEU A 66 -29.37 23.67 4.15
C LEU A 66 -29.56 23.86 5.66
N LYS A 67 -28.94 23.05 6.52
CA LYS A 67 -29.14 23.17 7.97
C LYS A 67 -28.22 24.22 8.63
N PRO A 68 -26.89 24.18 8.43
CA PRO A 68 -25.98 25.12 9.07
C PRO A 68 -26.10 26.52 8.46
N PHE A 69 -26.03 26.63 7.14
CA PHE A 69 -25.87 27.95 6.49
C PHE A 69 -27.16 28.75 6.39
N SER A 70 -28.33 28.11 6.39
CA SER A 70 -29.61 28.82 6.38
C SER A 70 -29.87 29.62 7.66
N ASN A 71 -29.19 29.27 8.76
CA ASN A 71 -29.34 29.91 10.05
C ASN A 71 -28.19 30.88 10.39
N LEU A 72 -27.14 30.97 9.55
CA LEU A 72 -25.99 31.84 9.84
C LEU A 72 -26.33 33.32 9.73
N ASN A 73 -26.89 33.75 8.60
CA ASN A 73 -27.36 35.13 8.40
C ASN A 73 -28.36 35.23 7.25
N ASN A 74 -29.08 36.35 7.16
CA ASN A 74 -30.10 36.57 6.13
C ASN A 74 -29.55 36.52 4.71
N ARG A 75 -28.29 36.95 4.49
CA ARG A 75 -27.66 36.89 3.16
C ARG A 75 -27.50 35.45 2.70
N LEU A 76 -26.89 34.59 3.52
CA LEU A 76 -26.69 33.18 3.21
C LEU A 76 -28.01 32.42 3.13
N ARG A 77 -28.96 32.73 4.00
CA ARG A 77 -30.31 32.15 3.93
C ARG A 77 -30.99 32.46 2.58
N ASN A 78 -31.00 33.74 2.18
CA ASN A 78 -31.57 34.14 0.89
C ASN A 78 -30.79 33.52 -0.27
N LEU A 79 -29.46 33.45 -0.14
CA LEU A 79 -28.59 32.81 -1.11
C LEU A 79 -28.86 31.31 -1.24
N ILE A 80 -29.36 30.62 -0.23
CA ILE A 80 -29.66 29.18 -0.34
C ILE A 80 -31.08 28.94 -0.84
N ILE A 81 -32.05 29.71 -0.33
CA ILE A 81 -33.47 29.57 -0.66
C ILE A 81 -33.74 30.00 -2.11
N SER A 82 -33.17 31.13 -2.55
CA SER A 82 -33.46 31.73 -3.86
C SER A 82 -32.49 31.30 -4.96
N SER A 83 -31.54 30.41 -4.67
CA SER A 83 -30.43 30.14 -5.58
C SER A 83 -30.67 28.99 -6.57
N PRO A 84 -30.02 29.07 -7.75
CA PRO A 84 -29.92 27.97 -8.69
C PRO A 84 -28.96 26.84 -8.26
N ILE A 85 -28.34 26.87 -7.07
CA ILE A 85 -27.39 25.83 -6.61
C ILE A 85 -28.01 24.45 -6.80
N LEU A 86 -27.20 23.59 -7.42
CA LEU A 86 -27.47 22.19 -7.61
C LEU A 86 -27.10 21.42 -6.35
N LEU A 87 -28.04 20.61 -5.86
CA LEU A 87 -27.88 19.90 -4.59
C LEU A 87 -27.41 18.47 -4.84
N ARG A 88 -26.42 18.03 -4.06
CA ARG A 88 -26.01 16.63 -3.98
C ARG A 88 -26.50 16.09 -2.65
N ILE A 89 -27.16 14.94 -2.65
CA ILE A 89 -27.68 14.32 -1.44
C ILE A 89 -26.94 13.02 -1.20
N ASN A 90 -26.34 12.87 -0.03
CA ASN A 90 -25.72 11.65 0.46
C ASN A 90 -26.35 11.23 1.79
N LEU A 91 -27.04 10.09 1.76
CA LEU A 91 -27.67 9.50 2.94
C LEU A 91 -27.05 8.14 3.22
N ASP A 92 -26.63 7.97 4.46
CA ASP A 92 -26.09 6.73 5.01
C ASP A 92 -27.00 6.19 6.14
N SER A 93 -26.87 4.92 6.50
CA SER A 93 -27.76 4.33 7.52
C SER A 93 -27.70 5.02 8.89
N LYS A 94 -26.62 5.75 9.20
CA LYS A 94 -26.52 6.56 10.43
C LYS A 94 -27.58 7.67 10.47
N SER A 95 -28.19 7.97 9.32
CA SER A 95 -29.20 9.01 9.14
C SER A 95 -30.64 8.50 9.22
N THR A 96 -30.90 7.21 9.46
CA THR A 96 -32.26 6.62 9.43
C THR A 96 -33.23 7.29 10.39
N SER A 97 -32.82 7.60 11.63
CA SER A 97 -33.70 8.20 12.65
C SER A 97 -34.23 9.60 12.30
N LEU A 98 -33.54 10.31 11.40
CA LEU A 98 -33.93 11.65 10.93
C LEU A 98 -34.40 11.64 9.47
N LEU A 99 -34.51 10.47 8.85
CA LEU A 99 -34.75 10.35 7.41
C LEU A 99 -36.09 10.96 7.00
N GLU A 100 -37.16 10.66 7.74
CA GLU A 100 -38.50 11.19 7.45
C GLU A 100 -38.49 12.73 7.49
N CYS A 101 -37.93 13.31 8.56
CA CYS A 101 -37.82 14.76 8.72
C CYS A 101 -36.99 15.38 7.58
N ARG A 102 -35.86 14.73 7.20
CA ARG A 102 -35.03 15.19 6.07
C ARG A 102 -35.79 15.10 4.74
N CYS A 103 -36.49 14.00 4.48
CA CYS A 103 -37.30 13.84 3.27
C CYS A 103 -38.32 14.99 3.16
N GLN A 104 -39.09 15.23 4.22
CA GLN A 104 -40.16 16.25 4.25
C GLN A 104 -39.65 17.68 4.12
N HIS A 105 -38.56 18.04 4.82
CA HIS A 105 -38.15 19.45 4.94
C HIS A 105 -37.00 19.85 4.01
N VAL A 106 -36.22 18.89 3.54
CA VAL A 106 -34.99 19.15 2.77
C VAL A 106 -35.12 18.62 1.36
N ILE A 107 -35.48 17.34 1.20
CA ILE A 107 -35.40 16.65 -0.10
C ILE A 107 -36.59 17.01 -0.98
N ILE A 108 -37.82 16.73 -0.52
CA ILE A 108 -39.05 16.95 -1.29
C ILE A 108 -39.20 18.41 -1.76
N PRO A 109 -38.95 19.44 -0.93
CA PRO A 109 -39.06 20.83 -1.38
C PRO A 109 -38.03 21.21 -2.45
N ASN A 110 -36.88 20.52 -2.47
CA ASN A 110 -35.77 20.84 -3.36
C ASN A 110 -35.58 19.81 -4.48
N THR A 111 -36.53 18.90 -4.72
CA THR A 111 -36.42 17.81 -5.70
C THR A 111 -35.98 18.28 -7.09
N HIS A 112 -36.49 19.44 -7.53
CA HIS A 112 -36.16 20.05 -8.82
C HIS A 112 -34.71 20.55 -8.94
N ARG A 113 -33.97 20.69 -7.82
CA ARG A 113 -32.58 21.15 -7.74
C ARG A 113 -31.58 20.03 -7.51
N ILE A 114 -32.05 18.82 -7.17
CA ILE A 114 -31.17 17.69 -6.87
C ILE A 114 -30.48 17.25 -8.17
N LEU A 115 -29.15 17.24 -8.13
CA LEU A 115 -28.28 16.81 -9.22
C LEU A 115 -27.86 15.35 -9.05
N SER A 116 -27.49 14.95 -7.82
CA SER A 116 -27.07 13.58 -7.53
C SER A 116 -27.68 13.09 -6.23
N LEU A 117 -28.06 11.81 -6.22
CA LEU A 117 -28.59 11.13 -5.05
C LEU A 117 -27.76 9.88 -4.75
N HIS A 118 -27.21 9.82 -3.54
CA HIS A 118 -26.46 8.68 -3.04
C HIS A 118 -27.14 8.13 -1.79
N LEU A 119 -27.62 6.90 -1.87
CA LEU A 119 -28.20 6.16 -0.75
C LEU A 119 -27.33 4.94 -0.45
N THR A 120 -26.92 4.78 0.81
CA THR A 120 -26.13 3.62 1.25
C THR A 120 -26.76 2.94 2.46
N ASP A 121 -27.29 1.75 2.21
CA ASP A 121 -27.62 0.78 3.25
C ASP A 121 -26.35 0.12 3.79
N TYR A 122 -26.36 -0.17 5.09
CA TYR A 122 -25.34 -1.00 5.72
C TYR A 122 -25.87 -2.42 5.86
N TRP A 123 -24.95 -3.38 5.85
CA TRP A 123 -25.28 -4.79 6.01
C TRP A 123 -26.12 -5.09 7.26
N THR A 124 -25.91 -4.32 8.33
CA THR A 124 -26.57 -4.48 9.64
C THR A 124 -27.96 -3.84 9.74
N ASP A 125 -28.26 -2.83 8.93
CA ASP A 125 -29.55 -2.13 8.94
C ASP A 125 -29.94 -1.75 7.49
N PRO A 126 -30.56 -2.67 6.74
CA PRO A 126 -30.88 -2.51 5.32
C PRO A 126 -32.26 -1.86 5.15
N SER A 127 -32.53 -0.76 5.85
CA SER A 127 -33.84 -0.13 5.84
C SER A 127 -33.83 1.30 5.29
N LEU A 128 -32.66 1.93 5.05
CA LEU A 128 -32.59 3.32 4.62
C LEU A 128 -33.18 3.49 3.22
N ILE A 129 -32.78 2.65 2.25
CA ILE A 129 -33.26 2.79 0.87
C ILE A 129 -34.76 2.53 0.79
N ASP A 130 -35.24 1.48 1.47
CA ASP A 130 -36.66 1.16 1.53
C ASP A 130 -37.45 2.29 2.19
N THR A 131 -36.98 2.79 3.33
CA THR A 131 -37.62 3.89 4.05
C THR A 131 -37.59 5.17 3.20
N PHE A 132 -36.49 5.46 2.52
CA PHE A 132 -36.38 6.62 1.64
C PHE A 132 -37.44 6.57 0.53
N PHE A 133 -37.52 5.48 -0.22
CA PHE A 133 -38.50 5.37 -1.31
C PHE A 133 -39.96 5.29 -0.84
N ASN A 134 -40.20 4.99 0.43
CA ASN A 134 -41.54 5.09 1.02
C ASN A 134 -41.94 6.53 1.35
N HIS A 135 -40.97 7.43 1.58
CA HIS A 135 -41.23 8.83 1.94
C HIS A 135 -41.01 9.81 0.78
N CYS A 136 -40.12 9.46 -0.15
CA CYS A 136 -39.66 10.32 -1.23
C CYS A 136 -39.91 9.61 -2.57
N ILE A 137 -40.75 10.22 -3.43
CA ILE A 137 -40.99 9.75 -4.81
C ILE A 137 -40.02 10.48 -5.74
N ILE A 138 -39.18 9.73 -6.45
CA ILE A 138 -38.32 10.25 -7.51
C ILE A 138 -39.01 10.02 -8.85
N ASP A 139 -39.58 11.08 -9.40
CA ASP A 139 -40.26 11.06 -10.70
C ASP A 139 -39.79 12.21 -11.58
N SER A 140 -40.54 12.49 -12.65
CA SER A 140 -40.33 13.61 -13.58
C SER A 140 -40.23 15.01 -12.93
N SER A 141 -40.60 15.20 -11.66
CA SER A 141 -40.35 16.45 -10.91
C SER A 141 -38.86 16.67 -10.63
N SER A 142 -38.06 15.61 -10.61
CA SER A 142 -36.59 15.61 -10.42
C SER A 142 -35.86 15.98 -11.72
N ARG A 143 -36.24 17.11 -12.33
CA ARG A 143 -35.84 17.50 -13.71
C ARG A 143 -34.33 17.65 -13.92
N ARG A 144 -33.55 17.79 -12.86
CA ARG A 144 -32.09 17.97 -12.89
C ARG A 144 -31.31 16.78 -12.38
N LEU A 145 -32.00 15.71 -11.96
CA LEU A 145 -31.35 14.54 -11.40
C LEU A 145 -30.60 13.81 -12.51
N GLU A 146 -29.29 13.71 -12.32
CA GLU A 146 -28.33 13.30 -13.32
C GLU A 146 -27.58 12.03 -12.92
N SER A 147 -27.36 11.81 -11.62
CA SER A 147 -26.66 10.65 -11.08
C SER A 147 -27.37 10.04 -9.87
N ILE A 148 -27.50 8.73 -9.84
CA ILE A 148 -28.06 7.98 -8.71
C ILE A 148 -27.09 6.85 -8.32
N ILE A 149 -26.81 6.73 -7.03
CA ILE A 149 -26.00 5.66 -6.44
C ILE A 149 -26.84 4.97 -5.36
N LEU A 150 -27.13 3.69 -5.54
CA LEU A 150 -27.90 2.86 -4.61
C LEU A 150 -27.03 1.71 -4.11
N ASN A 151 -26.55 1.80 -2.87
CA ASN A 151 -25.70 0.76 -2.29
C ASN A 151 -26.46 -0.08 -1.28
N GLY A 152 -26.58 -1.39 -1.52
CA GLY A 152 -27.26 -2.35 -0.66
C GLY A 152 -28.76 -2.51 -0.94
N ILE A 153 -29.25 -2.08 -2.11
CA ILE A 153 -30.66 -2.22 -2.48
C ILE A 153 -31.02 -3.69 -2.77
N LYS A 154 -32.23 -4.11 -2.40
CA LYS A 154 -32.76 -5.43 -2.75
C LYS A 154 -33.20 -5.49 -4.23
N PRO A 155 -33.06 -6.64 -4.92
CA PRO A 155 -33.44 -6.77 -6.33
C PRO A 155 -34.87 -6.36 -6.64
N GLU A 156 -35.85 -6.75 -5.82
CA GLU A 156 -37.28 -6.48 -6.05
C GLU A 156 -37.57 -4.98 -5.95
N LYS A 157 -36.93 -4.32 -4.98
CA LYS A 157 -37.08 -2.88 -4.82
C LYS A 157 -36.40 -2.13 -5.97
N LEU A 158 -35.22 -2.57 -6.39
CA LEU A 158 -34.54 -1.99 -7.55
C LEU A 158 -35.40 -2.09 -8.81
N PHE A 159 -36.00 -3.26 -9.06
CA PHE A 159 -36.89 -3.47 -10.19
C PHE A 159 -38.05 -2.48 -10.18
N ALA A 160 -38.71 -2.29 -9.03
CA ALA A 160 -39.77 -1.29 -8.88
C ALA A 160 -39.26 0.14 -9.08
N THR A 161 -38.11 0.48 -8.50
CA THR A 161 -37.49 1.81 -8.62
C THR A 161 -37.16 2.16 -10.08
N LEU A 162 -36.69 1.19 -10.87
CA LEU A 162 -36.29 1.42 -12.26
C LEU A 162 -37.42 1.92 -13.17
N PHE A 163 -38.67 1.53 -12.91
CA PHE A 163 -39.81 2.08 -13.63
C PHE A 163 -39.95 3.59 -13.45
N TYR A 164 -39.71 4.09 -12.22
CA TYR A 164 -39.76 5.52 -11.93
C TYR A 164 -38.55 6.25 -12.54
N LEU A 165 -37.37 5.64 -12.49
CA LEU A 165 -36.16 6.22 -13.08
C LEU A 165 -36.26 6.42 -14.59
N ASN A 166 -37.05 5.60 -15.29
CA ASN A 166 -37.31 5.76 -16.71
C ASN A 166 -38.06 7.06 -17.08
N THR A 167 -38.68 7.72 -16.10
CA THR A 167 -39.33 9.02 -16.30
C THR A 167 -38.36 10.20 -16.23
N LEU A 168 -37.10 9.96 -15.83
CA LEU A 168 -36.09 11.00 -15.64
C LEU A 168 -35.39 11.31 -16.96
N SER A 169 -35.62 12.50 -17.49
CA SER A 169 -35.09 12.92 -18.80
C SER A 169 -33.60 13.30 -18.82
N ARG A 170 -32.94 13.35 -17.66
CA ARG A 170 -31.52 13.74 -17.54
C ARG A 170 -30.66 12.73 -16.79
N LEU A 171 -31.22 11.59 -16.39
CA LEU A 171 -30.46 10.56 -15.67
C LEU A 171 -29.42 9.98 -16.61
N PHE A 172 -28.15 10.36 -16.42
CA PHE A 172 -27.04 9.91 -17.24
C PHE A 172 -26.20 8.84 -16.55
N SER A 173 -26.22 8.77 -15.22
CA SER A 173 -25.41 7.85 -14.42
C SER A 173 -26.23 7.09 -13.39
N LEU A 174 -26.04 5.76 -13.35
CA LEU A 174 -26.66 4.88 -12.37
C LEU A 174 -25.66 3.84 -11.88
N THR A 175 -25.35 3.88 -10.58
CA THR A 175 -24.52 2.90 -9.89
C THR A 175 -25.36 2.16 -8.87
N VAL A 176 -25.36 0.84 -8.94
CA VAL A 176 -26.15 0.00 -8.05
C VAL A 176 -25.27 -1.08 -7.45
N SER A 177 -25.33 -1.23 -6.14
CA SER A 177 -24.83 -2.40 -5.42
C SER A 177 -26.02 -3.11 -4.80
N ILE A 178 -26.20 -4.37 -5.16
CA ILE A 178 -27.34 -5.17 -4.77
C ILE A 178 -26.96 -6.04 -3.59
N LYS A 179 -27.84 -6.08 -2.59
CA LYS A 179 -27.77 -7.06 -1.52
C LYS A 179 -28.62 -8.26 -1.91
N ILE A 180 -27.96 -9.40 -2.04
CA ILE A 180 -28.60 -10.65 -2.43
C ILE A 180 -28.52 -11.61 -1.26
N ASP A 181 -29.69 -12.03 -0.78
CA ASP A 181 -29.79 -13.10 0.23
C ASP A 181 -30.01 -14.47 -0.45
N ASP A 182 -30.60 -14.49 -1.66
CA ASP A 182 -30.94 -15.70 -2.43
C ASP A 182 -30.66 -15.53 -3.94
N TYR A 183 -30.53 -16.64 -4.67
CA TYR A 183 -30.33 -16.65 -6.13
C TYR A 183 -31.36 -15.79 -6.90
N TYR A 184 -30.87 -14.89 -7.77
CA TYR A 184 -31.72 -13.97 -8.56
C TYR A 184 -31.23 -13.85 -10.01
N ASP A 185 -32.16 -13.86 -10.98
CA ASP A 185 -31.86 -13.62 -12.40
C ASP A 185 -31.86 -12.13 -12.73
N PHE A 186 -30.68 -11.62 -13.12
CA PHE A 186 -30.49 -10.20 -13.43
C PHE A 186 -30.95 -9.79 -14.82
N GLY A 187 -31.40 -10.72 -15.67
CA GLY A 187 -31.83 -10.43 -17.04
C GLY A 187 -32.91 -9.34 -17.12
N ASN A 188 -33.88 -9.38 -16.19
CA ASN A 188 -34.95 -8.38 -16.10
C ASN A 188 -34.48 -7.00 -15.60
N ILE A 189 -33.44 -6.95 -14.77
CA ILE A 189 -32.88 -5.68 -14.30
C ILE A 189 -32.08 -5.03 -15.42
N TYR A 190 -31.29 -5.81 -16.17
CA TYR A 190 -30.55 -5.31 -17.32
C TYR A 190 -31.47 -4.83 -18.44
N SER A 191 -32.57 -5.54 -18.71
CA SER A 191 -33.55 -5.10 -19.71
C SER A 191 -34.10 -3.71 -19.40
N LEU A 192 -34.36 -3.42 -18.11
CA LEU A 192 -34.77 -2.11 -17.66
C LEU A 192 -33.63 -1.08 -17.74
N PHE A 193 -32.40 -1.41 -17.33
CA PHE A 193 -31.25 -0.51 -17.50
C PHE A 193 -31.07 -0.09 -18.96
N PHE A 194 -31.18 -1.03 -19.90
CA PHE A 194 -31.03 -0.75 -21.33
C PHE A 194 -32.19 0.06 -21.91
N SER A 195 -33.36 0.04 -21.26
CA SER A 195 -34.50 0.87 -21.66
C SER A 195 -34.35 2.36 -21.29
N LEU A 196 -33.45 2.70 -20.34
CA LEU A 196 -33.21 4.06 -19.87
C LEU A 196 -32.48 4.88 -20.95
N SER A 197 -33.26 5.64 -21.72
CA SER A 197 -32.79 6.30 -22.97
C SER A 197 -31.73 7.39 -22.82
N THR A 198 -31.49 7.89 -21.62
CA THR A 198 -30.50 8.93 -21.33
C THR A 198 -29.27 8.39 -20.62
N LEU A 199 -29.29 7.11 -20.23
CA LEU A 199 -28.26 6.51 -19.40
C LEU A 199 -27.00 6.26 -20.25
N LYS A 200 -25.89 6.83 -19.80
CA LYS A 200 -24.56 6.69 -20.42
C LYS A 200 -23.61 5.89 -19.55
N TYR A 201 -23.72 6.02 -18.23
CA TYR A 201 -22.93 5.31 -17.25
C TYR A 201 -23.82 4.35 -16.46
N ASN A 202 -23.51 3.06 -16.52
CA ASN A 202 -24.16 2.05 -15.71
C ASN A 202 -23.11 1.19 -15.00
N GLN A 203 -23.30 0.97 -13.71
CA GLN A 203 -22.50 0.01 -12.95
C GLN A 203 -23.40 -0.80 -12.03
N LEU A 204 -23.27 -2.12 -12.10
CA LEU A 204 -23.94 -3.06 -11.23
C LEU A 204 -22.91 -3.86 -10.44
N SER A 205 -23.07 -3.91 -9.10
CA SER A 205 -22.23 -4.69 -8.20
C SER A 205 -23.07 -5.66 -7.38
N THR A 206 -22.55 -6.85 -7.10
CA THR A 206 -23.11 -7.77 -6.09
C THR A 206 -21.99 -8.60 -5.46
N CYS A 207 -22.24 -9.11 -4.26
CA CYS A 207 -21.31 -9.95 -3.50
C CYS A 207 -21.44 -11.45 -3.76
N THR A 208 -22.35 -11.88 -4.65
CA THR A 208 -22.64 -13.31 -4.86
C THR A 208 -21.90 -13.87 -6.06
N ASP A 209 -21.40 -15.09 -5.89
CA ASP A 209 -20.66 -15.82 -6.92
C ASP A 209 -21.59 -16.53 -7.92
N ASP A 210 -22.82 -16.87 -7.48
CA ASP A 210 -23.79 -17.66 -8.25
C ASP A 210 -24.83 -16.80 -8.96
N LEU A 211 -24.42 -16.13 -10.05
CA LEU A 211 -25.35 -15.35 -10.87
C LEU A 211 -25.60 -15.95 -12.25
N GLN A 212 -26.88 -16.03 -12.61
CA GLN A 212 -27.28 -16.16 -14.01
C GLN A 212 -27.81 -14.84 -14.54
N ILE A 213 -27.39 -14.53 -15.75
CA ILE A 213 -27.96 -13.45 -16.56
C ILE A 213 -28.61 -14.09 -17.77
N ASN A 214 -29.93 -14.24 -17.75
CA ASN A 214 -30.68 -14.65 -18.92
C ASN A 214 -31.37 -13.40 -19.50
N ILE A 215 -30.68 -12.66 -20.37
CA ILE A 215 -31.28 -11.50 -21.01
C ILE A 215 -32.25 -12.01 -22.08
N PRO A 216 -33.55 -11.67 -22.03
CA PRO A 216 -34.49 -12.10 -23.04
C PRO A 216 -34.07 -11.58 -24.42
N ASP A 217 -33.99 -12.44 -25.44
CA ASP A 217 -33.70 -12.06 -26.83
C ASP A 217 -34.69 -11.02 -27.42
N VAL A 218 -35.82 -10.82 -26.75
CA VAL A 218 -37.03 -10.15 -27.27
C VAL A 218 -37.12 -8.69 -26.82
N ILE A 219 -36.07 -8.07 -26.26
CA ILE A 219 -36.14 -6.65 -25.87
C ILE A 219 -36.08 -5.77 -27.14
N ASN A 220 -37.22 -5.63 -27.81
CA ASN A 220 -37.63 -4.56 -28.72
C ASN A 220 -36.54 -3.87 -29.58
N LYS A 221 -35.53 -4.57 -30.10
CA LYS A 221 -34.47 -4.04 -31.02
C LYS A 221 -33.82 -2.70 -30.63
N LYS A 222 -34.07 -2.17 -29.43
CA LYS A 222 -33.69 -0.81 -29.05
C LYS A 222 -32.39 -0.92 -28.30
N PHE A 223 -31.33 -0.54 -28.98
CA PHE A 223 -30.00 -0.49 -28.39
C PHE A 223 -29.94 0.57 -27.28
N SER A 224 -29.16 0.27 -26.25
CA SER A 224 -28.90 1.17 -25.14
C SER A 224 -27.95 2.30 -25.55
N THR A 225 -28.09 3.45 -24.89
CA THR A 225 -27.18 4.62 -25.01
C THR A 225 -25.95 4.52 -24.12
N ILE A 226 -25.78 3.42 -23.39
CA ILE A 226 -24.68 3.23 -22.44
C ILE A 226 -23.32 3.30 -23.17
N GLU A 227 -22.45 4.17 -22.66
CA GLU A 227 -21.06 4.37 -23.10
C GLU A 227 -20.06 3.78 -22.08
N TYR A 228 -20.45 3.62 -20.81
CA TYR A 228 -19.68 2.97 -19.75
C TYR A 228 -20.52 1.87 -19.08
N LEU A 229 -20.02 0.64 -19.07
CA LEU A 229 -20.65 -0.51 -18.41
C LEU A 229 -19.70 -1.13 -17.39
N GLY A 230 -20.08 -1.10 -16.12
CA GLY A 230 -19.40 -1.76 -15.01
C GLY A 230 -20.15 -3.01 -14.52
N VAL A 231 -19.50 -4.16 -14.63
CA VAL A 231 -20.00 -5.48 -14.21
C VAL A 231 -19.15 -5.95 -13.03
N ASN A 232 -19.52 -5.54 -11.82
CA ASN A 232 -18.76 -5.79 -10.60
C ASN A 232 -19.32 -7.00 -9.83
N TYR A 233 -19.31 -8.14 -10.50
CA TYR A 233 -19.71 -9.46 -9.99
C TYR A 233 -19.19 -10.54 -10.93
N PHE A 234 -19.47 -11.81 -10.64
CA PHE A 234 -19.04 -12.96 -11.46
C PHE A 234 -19.86 -13.04 -12.74
N CYS A 235 -19.21 -12.88 -13.88
CA CYS A 235 -19.84 -12.94 -15.19
C CYS A 235 -19.08 -13.93 -16.07
N THR A 236 -19.79 -14.76 -16.84
CA THR A 236 -19.16 -15.60 -17.88
C THR A 236 -18.96 -14.80 -19.17
N LEU A 237 -18.05 -15.23 -20.04
CA LEU A 237 -17.87 -14.62 -21.36
C LEU A 237 -19.15 -14.62 -22.21
N ASN A 238 -19.98 -15.67 -22.11
CA ASN A 238 -21.26 -15.75 -22.82
C ASN A 238 -22.26 -14.71 -22.31
N GLN A 239 -22.39 -14.55 -20.99
CA GLN A 239 -23.24 -13.53 -20.38
C GLN A 239 -22.75 -12.11 -20.73
N LEU A 240 -21.44 -11.89 -20.69
CA LEU A 240 -20.86 -10.61 -21.08
C LEU A 240 -21.14 -10.30 -22.56
N ASN A 241 -20.99 -11.29 -23.44
CA ASN A 241 -21.36 -11.14 -24.84
C ASN A 241 -22.84 -10.73 -25.01
N SER A 242 -23.76 -11.38 -24.29
CA SER A 242 -25.17 -11.00 -24.29
C SER A 242 -25.38 -9.54 -23.87
N LEU A 243 -24.65 -9.04 -22.85
CA LEU A 243 -24.71 -7.63 -22.45
C LEU A 243 -24.17 -6.67 -23.53
N LEU A 244 -23.08 -7.06 -24.21
CA LEU A 244 -22.47 -6.26 -25.28
C LEU A 244 -23.39 -6.12 -26.50
N HIS A 245 -24.21 -7.13 -26.79
CA HIS A 245 -25.21 -7.06 -27.86
C HIS A 245 -26.19 -5.89 -27.70
N TYR A 246 -26.52 -5.52 -26.46
CA TYR A 246 -27.42 -4.40 -26.18
C TYR A 246 -26.73 -3.03 -26.09
N THR A 247 -25.39 -2.98 -26.13
CA THR A 247 -24.60 -1.76 -25.87
C THR A 247 -23.63 -1.42 -27.03
N PRO A 248 -24.12 -1.18 -28.26
CA PRO A 248 -23.26 -0.89 -29.41
C PRO A 248 -22.43 0.41 -29.30
N HIS A 249 -22.86 1.34 -28.45
CA HIS A 249 -22.19 2.63 -28.23
C HIS A 249 -21.15 2.57 -27.10
N LEU A 250 -20.89 1.39 -26.55
CA LEU A 250 -19.98 1.21 -25.43
C LEU A 250 -18.56 1.67 -25.79
N ARG A 251 -17.97 2.46 -24.90
CA ARG A 251 -16.61 2.99 -24.99
C ARG A 251 -15.70 2.42 -23.92
N ARG A 252 -16.26 2.15 -22.73
CA ARG A 252 -15.54 1.63 -21.58
C ARG A 252 -16.29 0.45 -20.99
N LEU A 253 -15.58 -0.66 -20.85
CA LEU A 253 -16.05 -1.87 -20.18
C LEU A 253 -15.19 -2.15 -18.97
N PHE A 254 -15.84 -2.33 -17.82
CA PHE A 254 -15.20 -2.77 -16.59
C PHE A 254 -15.87 -4.06 -16.10
N CYS A 255 -15.07 -5.07 -15.81
CA CYS A 255 -15.50 -6.34 -15.24
C CYS A 255 -14.63 -6.66 -14.02
N HIS A 256 -15.25 -7.02 -12.90
CA HIS A 256 -14.50 -7.44 -11.72
C HIS A 256 -13.99 -8.87 -11.90
N ARG A 257 -14.89 -9.83 -12.16
CA ARG A 257 -14.55 -11.26 -12.31
C ARG A 257 -15.16 -11.83 -13.58
N LEU A 258 -14.31 -12.24 -14.52
CA LEU A 258 -14.72 -12.86 -15.78
C LEU A 258 -14.34 -14.33 -15.78
N ILE A 259 -15.34 -15.20 -15.63
CA ILE A 259 -15.13 -16.64 -15.45
C ILE A 259 -15.33 -17.45 -16.73
N LYS A 260 -14.79 -18.66 -16.73
CA LYS A 260 -14.99 -19.64 -17.78
C LYS A 260 -16.49 -19.96 -17.92
N SER A 261 -16.95 -20.16 -19.15
CA SER A 261 -18.31 -20.66 -19.39
C SER A 261 -18.35 -22.19 -19.34
N ASP A 262 -19.40 -22.75 -18.76
CA ASP A 262 -19.65 -24.20 -18.80
C ASP A 262 -19.96 -24.68 -20.22
N GLU A 263 -20.55 -23.81 -21.04
CA GLU A 263 -20.82 -24.09 -22.44
C GLU A 263 -19.64 -23.64 -23.32
N ILE A 264 -19.36 -24.43 -24.37
CA ILE A 264 -18.38 -24.04 -25.39
C ILE A 264 -18.79 -22.68 -25.93
N PHE A 265 -17.93 -21.67 -25.78
CA PHE A 265 -18.14 -20.34 -26.32
C PHE A 265 -18.38 -20.46 -27.84
N LYS A 266 -19.63 -20.23 -28.29
CA LYS A 266 -19.99 -20.32 -29.70
C LYS A 266 -19.52 -19.04 -30.39
N ASN A 267 -18.63 -19.17 -31.37
CA ASN A 267 -17.95 -18.08 -32.11
C ASN A 267 -18.87 -17.09 -32.87
N GLU A 268 -20.18 -17.09 -32.67
CA GLU A 268 -21.11 -16.23 -33.41
C GLU A 268 -21.38 -14.93 -32.65
N LEU A 269 -20.32 -14.15 -32.42
CA LEU A 269 -20.45 -12.74 -32.05
C LEU A 269 -21.00 -11.98 -33.26
N SER A 270 -22.32 -11.77 -33.31
CA SER A 270 -22.95 -11.08 -34.46
C SER A 270 -22.76 -9.57 -34.45
N MET A 271 -22.39 -8.98 -33.30
CA MET A 271 -22.28 -7.53 -33.12
C MET A 271 -20.86 -7.06 -32.83
N LYS A 272 -20.44 -6.07 -33.63
CA LYS A 272 -19.23 -5.29 -33.37
C LYS A 272 -19.56 -4.21 -32.34
N VAL A 273 -18.64 -3.98 -31.41
CA VAL A 273 -18.68 -2.83 -30.48
C VAL A 273 -17.66 -1.81 -30.97
N PRO A 274 -17.96 -1.07 -32.06
CA PRO A 274 -16.94 -0.33 -32.80
C PRO A 274 -16.31 0.77 -31.97
N HIS A 275 -16.98 1.30 -30.95
CA HIS A 275 -16.48 2.45 -30.18
C HIS A 275 -15.73 2.06 -28.91
N LEU A 276 -15.51 0.77 -28.66
CA LEU A 276 -14.88 0.27 -27.45
C LEU A 276 -13.39 0.62 -27.43
N LYS A 277 -13.00 1.48 -26.49
CA LYS A 277 -11.63 2.00 -26.35
C LYS A 277 -10.93 1.51 -25.08
N TYR A 278 -11.69 1.13 -24.06
CA TYR A 278 -11.16 0.74 -22.77
C TYR A 278 -11.82 -0.56 -22.29
N ILE A 279 -11.00 -1.55 -21.94
CA ILE A 279 -11.43 -2.77 -21.27
C ILE A 279 -10.58 -2.93 -20.02
N CYS A 280 -11.25 -3.18 -18.89
CA CYS A 280 -10.62 -3.55 -17.63
C CYS A 280 -11.29 -4.81 -17.07
N VAL A 281 -10.50 -5.85 -16.82
CA VAL A 281 -10.93 -7.08 -16.17
C VAL A 281 -10.01 -7.33 -14.98
N GLU A 282 -10.50 -7.12 -13.76
CA GLU A 282 -9.63 -7.23 -12.56
C GLU A 282 -9.18 -8.67 -12.30
N GLU A 283 -10.07 -9.64 -12.47
CA GLU A 283 -9.76 -11.06 -12.35
C GLU A 283 -10.37 -11.85 -13.53
N LEU A 284 -9.51 -12.23 -14.47
CA LEU A 284 -9.86 -13.06 -15.62
C LEU A 284 -9.55 -14.53 -15.32
N LEU A 285 -10.60 -15.29 -15.03
CA LEU A 285 -10.55 -16.73 -14.75
C LEU A 285 -10.90 -17.58 -15.98
N ALA A 286 -11.37 -16.97 -17.07
CA ALA A 286 -11.58 -17.64 -18.35
C ALA A 286 -10.24 -18.08 -18.96
N SER A 287 -10.26 -19.22 -19.68
CA SER A 287 -9.05 -19.71 -20.35
C SER A 287 -8.57 -18.74 -21.42
N PHE A 288 -7.27 -18.72 -21.71
CA PHE A 288 -6.75 -17.84 -22.76
C PHE A 288 -7.44 -18.09 -24.11
N ASP A 289 -7.74 -19.35 -24.46
CA ASP A 289 -8.36 -19.70 -25.73
C ASP A 289 -9.73 -19.03 -25.90
N GLU A 290 -10.56 -19.07 -24.85
CA GLU A 290 -11.88 -18.43 -24.84
C GLU A 290 -11.77 -16.90 -24.87
N PHE A 291 -10.87 -16.34 -24.05
CA PHE A 291 -10.62 -14.90 -24.06
C PHE A 291 -10.09 -14.41 -25.40
N GLU A 292 -9.19 -15.16 -26.04
CA GLU A 292 -8.62 -14.82 -27.33
C GLU A 292 -9.70 -14.77 -28.42
N VAL A 293 -10.63 -15.72 -28.42
CA VAL A 293 -11.79 -15.69 -29.33
C VAL A 293 -12.65 -14.45 -29.07
N PHE A 294 -12.98 -14.18 -27.81
CA PHE A 294 -13.81 -13.06 -27.43
C PHE A 294 -13.19 -11.71 -27.82
N ILE A 295 -11.92 -11.49 -27.46
CA ILE A 295 -11.27 -10.19 -27.65
C ILE A 295 -11.04 -9.88 -29.13
N LYS A 296 -10.83 -10.89 -29.99
CA LYS A 296 -10.64 -10.70 -31.44
C LYS A 296 -11.79 -9.97 -32.12
N GLU A 297 -13.01 -10.16 -31.62
CA GLU A 297 -14.22 -9.62 -32.24
C GLU A 297 -14.52 -8.18 -31.80
N ILE A 298 -14.12 -7.79 -30.58
CA ILE A 298 -14.52 -6.50 -29.98
C ILE A 298 -13.38 -5.47 -29.87
N SER A 299 -12.13 -5.85 -30.15
CA SER A 299 -10.95 -5.05 -29.76
C SER A 299 -10.33 -4.17 -30.85
N SER A 300 -10.97 -4.06 -32.03
CA SER A 300 -10.40 -3.35 -33.18
C SER A 300 -10.06 -1.86 -32.95
N GLN A 301 -10.76 -1.18 -32.03
CA GLN A 301 -10.49 0.23 -31.64
C GLN A 301 -9.96 0.35 -30.20
N LEU A 302 -9.54 -0.77 -29.60
CA LEU A 302 -9.13 -0.80 -28.21
C LEU A 302 -7.82 -0.04 -28.02
N GLN A 303 -7.84 0.98 -27.16
CA GLN A 303 -6.68 1.82 -26.83
C GLN A 303 -6.06 1.40 -25.50
N ILE A 304 -6.87 0.91 -24.56
CA ILE A 304 -6.43 0.52 -23.23
C ILE A 304 -7.00 -0.85 -22.88
N LEU A 305 -6.12 -1.78 -22.54
CA LEU A 305 -6.46 -3.11 -22.03
C LEU A 305 -5.81 -3.28 -20.66
N ASN A 306 -6.62 -3.50 -19.63
CA ASN A 306 -6.19 -3.83 -18.29
C ASN A 306 -6.75 -5.19 -17.88
N ILE A 307 -5.88 -6.13 -17.55
CA ILE A 307 -6.27 -7.49 -17.17
C ILE A 307 -5.44 -8.00 -16.00
N GLY A 308 -6.12 -8.59 -15.00
CA GLY A 308 -5.49 -9.34 -13.93
C GLY A 308 -5.80 -10.82 -14.01
N ILE A 309 -4.77 -11.66 -13.92
CA ILE A 309 -4.82 -13.11 -14.12
C ILE A 309 -4.29 -13.80 -12.86
N PRO A 310 -5.11 -14.52 -12.09
CA PRO A 310 -4.62 -15.04 -10.83
C PRO A 310 -4.01 -16.47 -10.89
N TRP A 311 -4.12 -17.21 -12.01
CA TRP A 311 -3.63 -18.63 -12.05
C TRP A 311 -3.28 -19.21 -13.44
N ASP A 312 -3.92 -18.79 -14.53
CA ASP A 312 -3.79 -19.47 -15.83
C ASP A 312 -2.46 -19.10 -16.53
N LYS A 313 -1.52 -20.06 -16.53
CA LYS A 313 -0.19 -19.92 -17.12
C LYS A 313 -0.21 -19.69 -18.63
N ALA A 314 -1.29 -20.02 -19.33
CA ALA A 314 -1.41 -19.76 -20.77
C ALA A 314 -1.30 -18.25 -21.09
N TYR A 315 -1.67 -17.39 -20.14
CA TYR A 315 -1.54 -15.93 -20.24
C TYR A 315 -0.11 -15.43 -20.17
N LEU A 316 0.85 -16.25 -19.76
CA LEU A 316 2.27 -15.90 -19.77
C LEU A 316 2.92 -16.10 -21.14
N ASP A 317 2.19 -16.52 -22.19
CA ASP A 317 2.74 -16.66 -23.54
C ASP A 317 2.85 -15.30 -24.26
N GLY A 318 3.98 -14.63 -24.07
CA GLY A 318 4.26 -13.33 -24.71
C GLY A 318 4.17 -13.34 -26.25
N ASN A 319 4.51 -14.45 -26.92
CA ASN A 319 4.38 -14.54 -28.38
C ASN A 319 2.91 -14.61 -28.84
N ARG A 320 2.06 -15.20 -28.00
CA ARG A 320 0.62 -15.26 -28.26
C ARG A 320 -0.01 -13.87 -28.09
N TRP A 321 0.35 -13.17 -27.01
CA TRP A 321 -0.03 -11.77 -26.80
C TRP A 321 0.44 -10.86 -27.93
N GLU A 322 1.71 -10.94 -28.33
CA GLU A 322 2.25 -10.13 -29.42
C GLU A 322 1.45 -10.31 -30.72
N ARG A 323 1.22 -11.57 -31.14
CA ARG A 323 0.41 -11.86 -32.34
C ARG A 323 -1.03 -11.35 -32.21
N LEU A 324 -1.63 -11.51 -31.03
CA LEU A 324 -2.98 -11.06 -30.77
C LEU A 324 -3.09 -9.53 -30.86
N ILE A 325 -2.18 -8.81 -30.21
CA ILE A 325 -2.16 -7.34 -30.19
C ILE A 325 -1.85 -6.78 -31.58
N GLN A 326 -0.79 -7.26 -32.23
CA GLN A 326 -0.39 -6.78 -33.56
C GLN A 326 -1.51 -6.97 -34.60
N LYS A 327 -2.25 -8.08 -34.52
CA LYS A 327 -3.25 -8.41 -35.54
C LYS A 327 -4.63 -7.83 -35.25
N TYR A 328 -5.07 -7.79 -33.99
CA TYR A 328 -6.46 -7.48 -33.64
C TYR A 328 -6.62 -6.18 -32.82
N MET A 329 -5.54 -5.66 -32.24
CA MET A 329 -5.54 -4.43 -31.42
C MET A 329 -4.48 -3.44 -31.90
N PRO A 330 -4.51 -3.01 -33.17
CA PRO A 330 -3.48 -2.13 -33.72
C PRO A 330 -3.37 -0.79 -32.97
N GLU A 331 -4.50 -0.27 -32.49
CA GLU A 331 -4.63 1.00 -31.77
C GLU A 331 -4.30 0.91 -30.27
N LEU A 332 -3.82 -0.24 -29.77
CA LEU A 332 -3.54 -0.42 -28.35
C LEU A 332 -2.35 0.43 -27.90
N GLU A 333 -2.61 1.47 -27.12
CA GLU A 333 -1.61 2.38 -26.58
C GLU A 333 -1.08 1.89 -25.23
N LYS A 334 -2.00 1.43 -24.36
CA LYS A 334 -1.70 1.06 -22.98
C LYS A 334 -2.13 -0.38 -22.70
N PHE A 335 -1.17 -1.18 -22.25
CA PHE A 335 -1.41 -2.55 -21.81
C PHE A 335 -1.00 -2.70 -20.35
N TYR A 336 -1.99 -2.98 -19.51
CA TYR A 336 -1.82 -3.33 -18.11
C TYR A 336 -2.11 -4.81 -17.96
N PHE A 337 -1.12 -5.55 -17.48
CA PHE A 337 -1.19 -6.97 -17.26
C PHE A 337 -0.70 -7.25 -15.85
N SER A 338 -1.49 -7.95 -15.05
CA SER A 338 -1.02 -8.53 -13.81
C SER A 338 -1.24 -10.03 -13.82
N PHE A 339 -0.23 -10.79 -13.41
CA PHE A 339 -0.32 -12.23 -13.24
C PHE A 339 0.14 -12.56 -11.82
N VAL A 340 -0.75 -13.12 -11.01
CA VAL A 340 -0.47 -13.52 -9.62
C VAL A 340 -0.24 -15.02 -9.59
N GLN A 341 0.76 -15.47 -8.81
CA GLN A 341 1.02 -16.89 -8.56
C GLN A 341 1.33 -17.11 -7.10
N ASP A 342 0.54 -17.96 -6.45
CA ASP A 342 0.81 -18.42 -5.08
C ASP A 342 2.05 -19.35 -5.06
N ILE A 343 3.06 -18.96 -4.27
CA ILE A 343 4.32 -19.68 -4.05
C ILE A 343 4.14 -20.77 -2.97
N GLY A 344 3.27 -20.51 -1.98
CA GLY A 344 3.08 -21.32 -0.78
C GLY A 344 2.24 -22.56 -1.00
N ASN A 345 1.28 -22.51 -1.92
CA ASN A 345 0.50 -23.68 -2.29
C ASN A 345 1.38 -24.68 -3.07
N ASN A 346 1.87 -25.68 -2.35
CA ASN A 346 2.46 -26.91 -2.87
C ASN A 346 1.40 -27.72 -3.63
N MET A 347 0.82 -27.16 -4.70
CA MET A 347 0.17 -27.96 -5.71
C MET A 347 1.21 -28.99 -6.15
N LYS A 348 0.96 -30.25 -5.77
CA LYS A 348 1.74 -31.47 -6.05
C LYS A 348 1.78 -31.75 -7.56
N THR A 349 2.16 -30.75 -8.35
CA THR A 349 2.37 -30.87 -9.78
C THR A 349 3.70 -31.57 -9.95
N ASN A 350 3.64 -32.90 -9.93
CA ASN A 350 4.72 -33.80 -10.32
C ASN A 350 5.07 -33.65 -11.81
N SER A 351 4.45 -32.73 -12.56
CA SER A 351 4.83 -32.43 -13.92
C SER A 351 5.95 -31.38 -13.92
N SER A 352 7.07 -31.78 -14.51
CA SER A 352 8.17 -30.94 -14.98
C SER A 352 7.76 -29.91 -16.05
N ASP A 353 6.47 -29.56 -16.16
CA ASP A 353 5.96 -28.54 -17.08
C ASP A 353 6.27 -27.17 -16.49
N SER A 354 7.53 -26.84 -16.70
CA SER A 354 8.23 -25.71 -16.17
C SER A 354 7.64 -24.44 -16.79
N THR A 355 7.13 -23.54 -15.96
CA THR A 355 6.73 -22.16 -16.29
C THR A 355 7.81 -21.35 -17.04
N ASP A 356 9.02 -21.90 -17.07
CA ASP A 356 10.30 -21.42 -17.59
C ASP A 356 10.27 -20.91 -19.04
N GLY A 357 9.39 -21.47 -19.88
CA GLY A 357 9.34 -21.14 -21.31
C GLY A 357 8.48 -19.92 -21.66
N PHE A 358 7.55 -19.53 -20.79
CA PHE A 358 6.49 -18.58 -21.16
C PHE A 358 6.93 -17.13 -20.96
N ILE A 359 7.47 -16.81 -19.80
CA ILE A 359 7.88 -15.44 -19.45
C ILE A 359 9.00 -14.91 -20.38
N ASN A 360 9.87 -15.81 -20.85
CA ASN A 360 10.92 -15.52 -21.85
C ASN A 360 10.40 -14.83 -23.12
N ARG A 361 9.13 -15.06 -23.45
CA ARG A 361 8.51 -14.60 -24.70
C ARG A 361 8.08 -13.14 -24.64
N PHE A 362 8.20 -12.47 -23.49
CA PHE A 362 8.01 -11.02 -23.36
C PHE A 362 9.28 -10.21 -23.67
N ASN A 363 10.29 -10.81 -24.31
CA ASN A 363 11.57 -10.17 -24.65
C ASN A 363 11.74 -9.89 -26.16
N SER A 364 10.70 -10.06 -26.98
CA SER A 364 10.79 -9.66 -28.40
C SER A 364 10.92 -8.13 -28.54
N PRO A 365 11.49 -7.63 -29.66
CA PRO A 365 11.62 -6.19 -29.93
C PRO A 365 10.29 -5.43 -29.78
N PHE A 366 9.18 -6.06 -30.13
CA PHE A 366 7.83 -5.51 -29.98
C PHE A 366 7.56 -4.92 -28.59
N TRP A 367 7.90 -5.63 -27.51
CA TRP A 367 7.65 -5.16 -26.14
C TRP A 367 8.48 -3.92 -25.78
N PHE A 368 9.72 -3.84 -26.28
CA PHE A 368 10.60 -2.70 -26.07
C PHE A 368 10.18 -1.49 -26.89
N GLU A 369 9.77 -1.69 -28.14
CA GLU A 369 9.26 -0.64 -29.03
C GLU A 369 7.98 0.00 -28.47
N ARG A 370 7.11 -0.81 -27.86
CA ARG A 370 5.90 -0.34 -27.18
C ARG A 370 6.17 0.38 -25.86
N LYS A 371 7.42 0.36 -25.35
CA LYS A 371 7.82 0.99 -24.09
C LYS A 371 7.02 0.53 -22.88
N TRP A 372 6.56 -0.72 -22.90
CA TRP A 372 5.86 -1.30 -21.74
C TRP A 372 6.89 -1.90 -20.77
N PHE A 373 6.85 -1.43 -19.54
CA PHE A 373 7.70 -1.89 -18.45
C PHE A 373 7.24 -3.26 -17.98
N ARG A 374 8.20 -4.08 -17.59
CA ARG A 374 7.97 -5.43 -17.05
C ARG A 374 8.55 -5.48 -15.66
N GLU A 375 7.74 -5.92 -14.71
CA GLU A 375 8.14 -6.01 -13.31
C GLU A 375 7.78 -7.38 -12.77
N LEU A 376 8.61 -7.90 -11.87
CA LEU A 376 8.31 -9.09 -11.11
C LEU A 376 8.40 -8.75 -9.63
N HIS A 377 7.30 -8.89 -8.91
CA HIS A 377 7.19 -8.62 -7.49
C HIS A 377 7.04 -9.93 -6.73
N VAL A 378 7.68 -10.04 -5.57
CA VAL A 378 7.49 -11.15 -4.64
C VAL A 378 7.15 -10.57 -3.27
N TYR A 379 5.94 -10.84 -2.79
CA TYR A 379 5.43 -10.36 -1.49
C TYR A 379 4.49 -11.42 -0.88
N ASN A 380 4.45 -11.56 0.45
CA ASN A 380 3.48 -12.42 1.19
C ASN A 380 3.17 -13.82 0.60
N LYS A 381 4.17 -14.56 0.09
CA LYS A 381 4.00 -15.87 -0.59
C LYS A 381 3.34 -15.81 -1.98
N GLU A 382 3.23 -14.64 -2.56
CA GLU A 382 2.78 -14.44 -3.94
C GLU A 382 3.94 -13.93 -4.80
N MET A 383 3.94 -14.37 -6.05
CA MET A 383 4.75 -13.82 -7.12
C MET A 383 3.80 -13.11 -8.09
N VAL A 384 4.05 -11.82 -8.34
CA VAL A 384 3.24 -11.01 -9.25
C VAL A 384 4.09 -10.51 -10.40
N PHE A 385 3.76 -10.97 -11.61
CA PHE A 385 4.36 -10.45 -12.83
C PHE A 385 3.47 -9.36 -13.41
N LEU A 386 4.05 -8.19 -13.69
CA LEU A 386 3.34 -7.00 -14.15
C LEU A 386 3.89 -6.54 -15.51
N ILE A 387 3.00 -6.07 -16.38
CA ILE A 387 3.33 -5.25 -17.55
C ILE A 387 2.51 -3.96 -17.47
N HIS A 388 3.13 -2.81 -17.65
CA HIS A 388 2.44 -1.51 -17.62
C HIS A 388 3.19 -0.42 -18.41
N PRO A 389 2.50 0.63 -18.89
CA PRO A 389 3.12 1.69 -19.71
C PRO A 389 3.92 2.74 -18.93
N TYR A 390 3.79 2.82 -17.60
CA TYR A 390 4.40 3.91 -16.79
C TYR A 390 5.16 3.40 -15.58
N ARG A 391 6.36 3.91 -15.32
CA ARG A 391 7.26 3.40 -14.27
C ARG A 391 6.81 3.63 -12.81
N LYS A 392 5.87 4.54 -12.50
CA LYS A 392 5.79 5.12 -11.13
C LYS A 392 4.50 5.04 -10.33
N GLU A 393 3.39 4.46 -10.80
CA GLU A 393 2.09 4.69 -10.10
C GLU A 393 1.31 3.42 -9.68
N TRP A 394 1.79 2.21 -9.94
CA TRP A 394 1.01 0.99 -9.61
C TRP A 394 1.22 0.43 -8.20
N ILE A 395 2.35 0.73 -7.56
CA ILE A 395 2.72 0.14 -6.27
C ILE A 395 1.75 0.56 -5.15
N ASN A 396 1.21 1.78 -5.21
CA ASN A 396 0.21 2.24 -4.25
C ASN A 396 -1.17 1.60 -4.45
N LEU A 397 -1.49 1.16 -5.68
CA LEU A 397 -2.75 0.48 -6.01
C LEU A 397 -2.79 -0.93 -5.42
N HIS A 398 -1.71 -1.71 -5.54
CA HIS A 398 -1.71 -3.09 -5.05
C HIS A 398 -1.68 -3.20 -3.52
N GLU A 399 -1.03 -2.26 -2.82
CA GLU A 399 -1.12 -2.16 -1.35
C GLU A 399 -2.58 -1.93 -0.89
N HIS A 400 -3.38 -1.20 -1.67
CA HIS A 400 -4.80 -1.03 -1.41
C HIS A 400 -5.61 -2.27 -1.81
N VAL A 401 -5.34 -2.91 -2.95
CA VAL A 401 -6.11 -4.09 -3.41
C VAL A 401 -5.96 -5.29 -2.45
N ASN A 402 -4.76 -5.55 -1.92
CA ASN A 402 -4.54 -6.69 -1.01
C ASN A 402 -4.96 -6.41 0.44
N THR A 403 -5.07 -5.14 0.85
CA THR A 403 -5.68 -4.78 2.14
C THR A 403 -7.20 -4.56 2.03
N ALA A 404 -7.72 -4.34 0.83
CA ALA A 404 -9.15 -4.08 0.55
C ALA A 404 -9.97 -5.34 0.23
N THR A 405 -9.42 -6.56 0.35
CA THR A 405 -10.24 -7.78 0.41
C THR A 405 -11.30 -7.74 1.54
N TYR A 406 -11.30 -6.71 2.42
CA TYR A 406 -12.41 -6.42 3.34
C TYR A 406 -12.86 -4.94 3.51
N SER A 407 -12.50 -3.98 2.65
CA SER A 407 -13.18 -2.65 2.71
C SER A 407 -13.09 -1.77 1.44
N LYS A 408 -14.28 -1.60 0.83
CA LYS A 408 -14.82 -0.56 -0.08
C LYS A 408 -13.89 0.38 -0.89
N GLN A 409 -14.03 0.24 -2.21
CA GLN A 409 -14.38 1.23 -3.25
C GLN A 409 -14.08 2.72 -2.99
N ASN A 410 -13.12 3.25 -3.76
CA ASN A 410 -13.25 4.56 -4.41
C ASN A 410 -12.54 4.54 -5.79
N SER A 411 -13.12 5.32 -6.70
CA SER A 411 -12.80 5.47 -8.12
C SER A 411 -11.37 5.89 -8.40
N ILE A 412 -10.69 5.12 -9.23
CA ILE A 412 -9.37 5.41 -9.81
C ILE A 412 -9.61 6.06 -11.18
N GLU A 413 -9.79 7.38 -11.27
CA GLU A 413 -9.57 8.12 -12.52
C GLU A 413 -9.00 9.53 -12.26
N ASP A 414 -7.94 9.85 -13.03
CA ASP A 414 -7.49 11.15 -13.55
C ASP A 414 -6.67 12.17 -12.73
N ASN A 415 -6.24 11.93 -11.49
CA ASN A 415 -5.47 12.94 -10.73
C ASN A 415 -4.08 12.50 -10.20
N TYR A 416 -3.28 11.81 -11.02
CA TYR A 416 -1.86 11.64 -10.74
C TYR A 416 -1.05 11.88 -12.01
N ILE A 417 -0.48 13.08 -12.12
CA ILE A 417 0.59 13.39 -13.07
C ILE A 417 1.71 13.94 -12.22
N SER A 418 2.67 13.07 -11.87
CA SER A 418 3.91 13.46 -11.21
C SER A 418 5.12 13.15 -12.10
N ASN A 419 6.19 13.89 -11.84
CA ASN A 419 7.36 14.08 -12.69
C ASN A 419 7.93 12.80 -13.29
N GLN A 420 7.87 12.72 -14.63
CA GLN A 420 8.62 11.76 -15.42
C GLN A 420 10.11 12.12 -15.36
N GLU A 421 10.87 11.42 -14.53
CA GLU A 421 12.30 11.27 -14.83
C GLU A 421 12.41 10.61 -16.20
N LYS A 422 13.28 11.13 -17.08
CA LYS A 422 13.65 10.47 -18.34
C LYS A 422 14.35 9.15 -18.00
N THR A 423 13.58 8.10 -17.80
CA THR A 423 14.11 6.80 -17.44
C THR A 423 14.32 5.96 -18.70
N ASP A 424 15.40 5.19 -18.72
CA ASP A 424 15.66 4.22 -19.78
C ASP A 424 14.47 3.25 -19.88
N HIS A 425 13.99 3.00 -21.10
CA HIS A 425 12.85 2.12 -21.34
C HIS A 425 13.25 0.63 -21.34
N ARG A 426 14.54 0.34 -21.17
CA ARG A 426 15.11 -1.01 -21.04
C ARG A 426 15.08 -1.56 -19.61
N ILE A 427 14.35 -0.89 -18.72
CA ILE A 427 14.30 -1.27 -17.31
C ILE A 427 13.35 -2.45 -17.14
N ILE A 428 13.91 -3.54 -16.67
CA ILE A 428 13.16 -4.72 -16.24
C ILE A 428 13.51 -4.94 -14.77
N GLN A 429 12.51 -4.81 -13.91
CA GLN A 429 12.72 -4.70 -12.47
C GLN A 429 12.24 -5.95 -11.74
N PHE A 430 13.09 -6.49 -10.86
CA PHE A 430 12.73 -7.50 -9.90
C PHE A 430 12.61 -6.84 -8.52
N THR A 431 11.51 -7.08 -7.81
CA THR A 431 11.21 -6.44 -6.52
C THR A 431 10.80 -7.47 -5.48
N ILE A 432 11.40 -7.40 -4.30
CA ILE A 432 11.08 -8.27 -3.15
C ILE A 432 10.64 -7.39 -1.98
N ARG A 433 9.44 -7.61 -1.44
CA ARG A 433 8.90 -6.81 -0.31
C ARG A 433 8.27 -7.68 0.77
N ASP A 434 8.48 -7.30 2.03
CA ASP A 434 7.74 -7.81 3.22
C ASP A 434 7.65 -9.34 3.36
N TYR A 435 8.60 -10.08 2.78
CA TYR A 435 8.56 -11.53 2.73
C TYR A 435 9.22 -12.14 3.97
N LYS A 436 8.48 -12.83 4.85
CA LYS A 436 9.05 -13.52 6.01
C LYS A 436 9.84 -14.76 5.55
N PHE A 437 11.17 -14.73 5.68
CA PHE A 437 12.07 -15.76 5.15
C PHE A 437 12.27 -17.01 6.01
N THR A 438 11.57 -17.16 7.12
CA THR A 438 11.92 -18.12 8.18
C THR A 438 11.89 -19.61 7.77
N GLU A 439 11.22 -20.02 6.67
CA GLU A 439 11.09 -21.45 6.33
C GLU A 439 11.15 -21.83 4.82
N LEU A 440 11.24 -20.87 3.89
CA LEU A 440 10.98 -21.13 2.45
C LEU A 440 12.10 -20.74 1.46
N ASN A 441 13.32 -20.50 1.96
CA ASN A 441 14.31 -19.70 1.26
C ASN A 441 14.85 -20.30 -0.07
N TRP A 442 15.38 -21.52 -0.05
CA TRP A 442 15.95 -22.14 -1.27
C TRP A 442 14.89 -22.61 -2.28
N ARG A 443 13.68 -22.98 -1.81
CA ARG A 443 12.59 -23.42 -2.69
C ARG A 443 12.09 -22.29 -3.56
N LEU A 444 11.98 -21.09 -2.98
CA LEU A 444 11.64 -19.87 -3.72
C LEU A 444 12.71 -19.60 -4.78
N ILE A 445 13.98 -19.55 -4.39
CA ILE A 445 15.10 -19.33 -5.32
C ILE A 445 15.09 -20.37 -6.44
N LYS A 446 14.81 -21.64 -6.14
CA LYS A 446 14.70 -22.69 -7.16
C LYS A 446 13.54 -22.46 -8.13
N LYS A 447 12.38 -22.01 -7.65
CA LYS A 447 11.23 -21.64 -8.51
C LYS A 447 11.55 -20.40 -9.36
N LEU A 448 12.20 -19.40 -8.76
CA LEU A 448 12.57 -18.15 -9.43
C LEU A 448 13.74 -18.29 -10.40
N LYS A 449 14.64 -19.25 -10.19
CA LYS A 449 15.81 -19.50 -11.05
C LYS A 449 15.42 -19.59 -12.52
N CYS A 450 14.25 -20.13 -12.80
CA CYS A 450 13.72 -20.23 -14.14
C CYS A 450 13.24 -18.88 -14.68
N ALA A 451 12.51 -18.11 -13.88
CA ALA A 451 12.12 -16.74 -14.22
C ALA A 451 13.34 -15.82 -14.41
N PHE A 452 14.40 -16.00 -13.62
CA PHE A 452 15.65 -15.25 -13.70
C PHE A 452 16.46 -15.58 -14.96
N LYS A 453 16.48 -16.84 -15.39
CA LYS A 453 17.02 -17.20 -16.70
C LYS A 453 16.18 -16.61 -17.83
N ALA A 454 14.88 -16.49 -17.60
CA ALA A 454 13.92 -16.08 -18.61
C ALA A 454 13.84 -14.57 -18.83
N ILE A 455 14.01 -13.81 -17.76
CA ILE A 455 13.91 -12.36 -17.77
C ILE A 455 15.31 -11.80 -17.51
N GLN A 456 15.79 -10.97 -18.42
CA GLN A 456 17.03 -10.22 -18.24
C GLN A 456 16.79 -9.01 -17.34
N PHE A 457 16.60 -9.24 -16.05
CA PHE A 457 16.42 -8.16 -15.08
C PHE A 457 17.66 -7.25 -15.05
N THR A 458 17.43 -5.95 -15.17
CA THR A 458 18.47 -4.93 -15.09
C THR A 458 18.44 -4.20 -13.75
N HIS A 459 17.33 -4.27 -13.03
CA HIS A 459 17.11 -3.58 -11.76
C HIS A 459 16.61 -4.57 -10.69
N LEU A 460 17.19 -4.50 -9.50
CA LEU A 460 16.79 -5.27 -8.32
C LEU A 460 16.43 -4.31 -7.19
N ASP A 461 15.21 -4.35 -6.68
CA ASP A 461 14.73 -3.56 -5.53
C ASP A 461 14.29 -4.49 -4.39
N ILE A 462 15.00 -4.49 -3.28
CA ILE A 462 14.70 -5.34 -2.12
C ILE A 462 14.33 -4.43 -0.96
N ASN A 463 13.12 -4.59 -0.46
CA ASN A 463 12.63 -3.95 0.76
C ASN A 463 12.22 -5.05 1.74
N ASN A 464 13.20 -5.66 2.40
CA ASN A 464 12.93 -6.80 3.27
C ASN A 464 13.91 -6.89 4.45
N ASN A 465 13.41 -6.52 5.62
CA ASN A 465 14.14 -6.51 6.88
C ASN A 465 14.50 -7.92 7.41
N SER A 466 14.19 -9.00 6.69
CA SER A 466 14.47 -10.38 7.11
C SER A 466 15.32 -11.16 6.10
N MET A 467 15.78 -10.51 5.02
CA MET A 467 16.63 -11.16 4.03
C MET A 467 18.06 -11.34 4.57
N SER A 468 18.59 -12.56 4.49
CA SER A 468 20.00 -12.83 4.81
C SER A 468 20.92 -12.44 3.65
N ILE A 469 22.19 -12.16 3.96
CA ILE A 469 23.21 -11.81 2.97
C ILE A 469 23.41 -12.95 1.97
N ASN A 470 23.43 -14.20 2.43
CA ASN A 470 23.60 -15.36 1.55
C ASN A 470 22.48 -15.47 0.52
N MET A 471 21.25 -15.15 0.92
CA MET A 471 20.13 -15.11 -0.01
C MET A 471 20.29 -13.99 -1.05
N LEU A 472 20.75 -12.81 -0.63
CA LEU A 472 21.06 -11.72 -1.56
C LEU A 472 22.14 -12.14 -2.56
N LEU A 473 23.22 -12.78 -2.10
CA LEU A 473 24.29 -13.29 -2.95
C LEU A 473 23.77 -14.35 -3.94
N ASP A 474 22.91 -15.26 -3.49
CA ASP A 474 22.28 -16.26 -4.36
C ASP A 474 21.40 -15.61 -5.44
N ILE A 475 20.60 -14.59 -5.08
CA ILE A 475 19.79 -13.84 -6.03
C ILE A 475 20.67 -13.12 -7.06
N LEU A 476 21.72 -12.43 -6.60
CA LEU A 476 22.65 -11.71 -7.47
C LEU A 476 23.41 -12.66 -8.40
N HIS A 477 23.80 -13.85 -7.92
CA HIS A 477 24.42 -14.88 -8.74
C HIS A 477 23.51 -15.35 -9.88
N LEU A 478 22.20 -15.39 -9.65
CA LEU A 478 21.21 -15.78 -10.65
C LEU A 478 20.84 -14.65 -11.63
N LEU A 479 21.26 -13.42 -11.35
CA LEU A 479 20.89 -12.22 -12.09
C LEU A 479 22.14 -11.47 -12.61
N PRO A 480 22.89 -12.06 -13.57
CA PRO A 480 24.18 -11.53 -14.00
C PRO A 480 24.10 -10.18 -14.75
N ASN A 481 22.91 -9.78 -15.20
CA ASN A 481 22.69 -8.56 -15.99
C ASN A 481 22.19 -7.37 -15.16
N ILE A 482 22.19 -7.46 -13.82
CA ILE A 482 21.77 -6.33 -12.99
C ILE A 482 22.75 -5.17 -13.14
N GLU A 483 22.21 -4.01 -13.44
CA GLU A 483 22.93 -2.73 -13.51
C GLU A 483 22.62 -1.85 -12.30
N SER A 484 21.45 -2.03 -11.66
CA SER A 484 20.99 -1.24 -10.53
C SER A 484 20.50 -2.12 -9.37
N LEU A 485 21.01 -1.89 -8.17
CA LEU A 485 20.62 -2.54 -6.94
C LEU A 485 20.07 -1.50 -5.96
N LYS A 486 18.86 -1.71 -5.44
CA LYS A 486 18.23 -0.89 -4.42
C LYS A 486 17.84 -1.77 -3.24
N LEU A 487 18.21 -1.36 -2.04
CA LEU A 487 18.04 -2.12 -0.81
C LEU A 487 17.45 -1.17 0.23
N SER A 488 16.15 -1.20 0.44
CA SER A 488 15.47 -0.24 1.31
C SER A 488 15.71 -0.54 2.80
N SER A 489 15.89 -1.82 3.13
CA SER A 489 16.09 -2.29 4.48
C SER A 489 16.78 -3.65 4.46
N ILE A 490 17.97 -3.74 5.07
CA ILE A 490 18.64 -5.02 5.30
C ILE A 490 19.14 -5.04 6.75
N PRO A 491 18.78 -6.07 7.54
CA PRO A 491 19.37 -6.28 8.84
C PRO A 491 20.79 -6.83 8.66
N ILE A 492 21.76 -5.96 8.41
CA ILE A 492 23.16 -6.38 8.21
C ILE A 492 23.87 -6.68 9.56
N LEU A 493 23.12 -6.81 10.65
CA LEU A 493 23.62 -7.14 12.00
C LEU A 493 24.33 -8.52 12.11
N GLN A 494 24.54 -9.24 11.01
CA GLN A 494 25.18 -10.56 10.98
C GLN A 494 26.48 -10.60 10.15
N LEU A 495 27.09 -9.46 9.79
CA LEU A 495 28.31 -9.47 8.96
C LEU A 495 29.50 -10.17 9.68
N GLU A 496 29.52 -10.14 11.01
CA GLU A 496 30.60 -10.71 11.83
C GLU A 496 30.69 -12.24 11.76
N SER A 497 29.70 -12.93 11.19
CA SER A 497 29.63 -14.39 11.12
C SER A 497 29.65 -14.97 9.71
N LEU A 498 30.05 -14.19 8.68
CA LEU A 498 30.19 -14.72 7.32
C LEU A 498 31.12 -15.94 7.32
N SER A 499 30.59 -17.09 6.90
CA SER A 499 31.36 -18.31 6.82
C SER A 499 32.43 -18.23 5.72
N THR A 500 33.41 -19.13 5.76
CA THR A 500 34.42 -19.24 4.69
C THR A 500 33.78 -19.51 3.32
N GLU A 501 32.62 -20.15 3.29
CA GLU A 501 31.86 -20.41 2.07
C GLU A 501 31.16 -19.14 1.56
N ASP A 502 30.62 -18.32 2.46
CA ASP A 502 30.01 -17.03 2.10
C ASP A 502 31.05 -16.08 1.50
N THR A 503 32.29 -16.15 1.98
CA THR A 503 33.41 -15.38 1.45
C THR A 503 33.74 -15.79 0.00
N LYS A 504 33.68 -17.09 -0.33
CA LYS A 504 33.88 -17.56 -1.72
C LYS A 504 32.72 -17.13 -2.62
N ASN A 505 31.48 -17.28 -2.15
CA ASN A 505 30.30 -16.86 -2.91
C ASN A 505 30.33 -15.35 -3.17
N HIS A 506 30.70 -14.55 -2.18
CA HIS A 506 30.91 -13.12 -2.32
C HIS A 506 31.92 -12.78 -3.42
N LEU A 507 33.11 -13.40 -3.39
CA LEU A 507 34.13 -13.20 -4.43
C LEU A 507 33.66 -13.61 -5.83
N SER A 508 32.85 -14.67 -5.93
CA SER A 508 32.30 -15.11 -7.21
C SER A 508 31.28 -14.12 -7.77
N VAL A 509 30.40 -13.57 -6.92
CA VAL A 509 29.37 -12.61 -7.32
C VAL A 509 30.00 -11.26 -7.65
N SER A 510 30.97 -10.80 -6.85
CA SER A 510 31.66 -9.52 -7.08
C SER A 510 32.45 -9.50 -8.39
N ALA A 511 33.02 -10.64 -8.79
CA ALA A 511 33.75 -10.76 -10.05
C ALA A 511 32.85 -10.76 -11.29
N ILE A 512 31.58 -11.16 -11.17
CA ILE A 512 30.68 -11.38 -12.31
C ILE A 512 29.69 -10.23 -12.50
N ASN A 513 29.24 -9.59 -11.41
CA ASN A 513 28.18 -8.59 -11.52
C ASN A 513 28.67 -7.29 -12.19
N LYS A 514 27.75 -6.59 -12.86
CA LYS A 514 28.00 -5.33 -13.57
C LYS A 514 27.22 -4.18 -12.94
N ILE A 515 27.02 -4.22 -11.63
CA ILE A 515 26.19 -3.26 -10.92
C ILE A 515 26.90 -1.91 -10.92
N THR A 516 26.25 -0.91 -11.50
CA THR A 516 26.76 0.47 -11.59
C THR A 516 25.99 1.44 -10.71
N LYS A 517 24.78 1.10 -10.28
CA LYS A 517 23.96 1.93 -9.40
C LYS A 517 23.59 1.15 -8.15
N VAL A 518 23.92 1.69 -6.98
CA VAL A 518 23.57 1.11 -5.69
C VAL A 518 22.82 2.15 -4.87
N LYS A 519 21.64 1.79 -4.36
CA LYS A 519 20.83 2.61 -3.46
C LYS A 519 20.58 1.84 -2.18
N LEU A 520 21.04 2.38 -1.06
CA LEU A 520 20.86 1.81 0.27
C LEU A 520 19.88 2.72 1.01
N GLY A 521 18.71 2.23 1.42
CA GLY A 521 17.63 3.04 1.97
C GLY A 521 17.79 3.39 3.45
N GLN A 522 18.34 2.47 4.24
CA GLN A 522 18.72 2.72 5.63
C GLN A 522 20.07 2.05 5.89
N VAL A 523 21.10 2.86 6.05
CA VAL A 523 22.43 2.42 6.44
C VAL A 523 22.68 2.80 7.88
N ILE A 524 23.09 1.80 8.66
CA ILE A 524 23.33 1.94 10.10
C ILE A 524 24.83 2.09 10.37
N GLU A 525 25.68 1.38 9.62
CA GLU A 525 27.10 1.23 9.95
C GLU A 525 28.01 1.26 8.71
N GLU A 526 29.27 1.70 8.89
CA GLU A 526 30.31 1.74 7.84
C GLU A 526 30.55 0.38 7.19
N GLN A 527 30.47 -0.70 7.99
CA GLN A 527 30.68 -2.08 7.54
C GLN A 527 29.69 -2.48 6.44
N GLN A 528 28.45 -1.96 6.49
CA GLN A 528 27.43 -2.22 5.47
C GLN A 528 27.83 -1.59 4.13
N ILE A 529 28.34 -0.36 4.18
CA ILE A 529 28.84 0.34 3.01
C ILE A 529 30.07 -0.39 2.45
N GLU A 530 30.99 -0.81 3.32
CA GLU A 530 32.18 -1.57 2.92
C GLU A 530 31.80 -2.85 2.17
N PHE A 531 30.85 -3.60 2.72
CA PHE A 531 30.32 -4.80 2.10
C PHE A 531 29.83 -4.52 0.67
N PHE A 532 29.00 -3.49 0.45
CA PHE A 532 28.48 -3.18 -0.89
C PHE A 532 29.53 -2.63 -1.85
N ILE A 533 30.50 -1.86 -1.35
CA ILE A 533 31.66 -1.43 -2.14
C ILE A 533 32.46 -2.64 -2.64
N ASN A 534 32.69 -3.63 -1.76
CA ASN A 534 33.41 -4.85 -2.12
C ASN A 534 32.58 -5.76 -3.04
N LEU A 535 31.26 -5.81 -2.84
CA LEU A 535 30.34 -6.61 -3.63
C LEU A 535 30.16 -6.05 -5.05
N CYS A 536 30.14 -4.72 -5.21
CA CYS A 536 29.85 -4.05 -6.47
C CYS A 536 31.04 -3.16 -6.90
N PRO A 537 32.15 -3.72 -7.41
CA PRO A 537 33.35 -2.94 -7.74
C PRO A 537 33.15 -1.95 -8.90
N HIS A 538 32.07 -2.10 -9.67
CA HIS A 538 31.74 -1.25 -10.83
C HIS A 538 30.77 -0.09 -10.50
N ILE A 539 30.52 0.19 -9.22
CA ILE A 539 29.65 1.31 -8.81
C ILE A 539 30.10 2.62 -9.46
N LYS A 540 29.14 3.30 -10.09
CA LYS A 540 29.22 4.67 -10.60
C LYS A 540 28.31 5.63 -9.85
N TYR A 541 27.20 5.13 -9.31
CA TYR A 541 26.23 5.89 -8.52
C TYR A 541 25.98 5.15 -7.20
N LEU A 542 26.25 5.81 -6.09
CA LEU A 542 25.95 5.33 -4.75
C LEU A 542 25.01 6.30 -4.05
N GLU A 543 23.87 5.82 -3.60
CA GLU A 543 22.91 6.57 -2.77
C GLU A 543 22.78 5.88 -1.42
N VAL A 544 22.91 6.65 -0.34
CA VAL A 544 22.93 6.16 1.04
C VAL A 544 21.89 6.92 1.85
N GLY A 545 20.85 6.23 2.28
CA GLY A 545 19.87 6.71 3.23
C GLY A 545 20.42 6.60 4.64
N CYS A 546 20.62 7.75 5.27
CA CYS A 546 21.21 7.88 6.58
C CYS A 546 20.12 7.84 7.65
N MET A 547 20.37 7.09 8.72
CA MET A 547 19.55 7.19 9.93
C MET A 547 19.67 8.60 10.53
N PRO A 548 18.66 9.09 11.28
CA PRO A 548 18.68 10.45 11.84
C PRO A 548 19.91 10.81 12.68
N ASN A 549 20.58 9.81 13.25
CA ASN A 549 21.76 9.94 14.10
C ASN A 549 23.08 9.58 13.39
N ALA A 550 23.06 9.31 12.08
CA ALA A 550 24.26 8.94 11.35
C ALA A 550 25.17 10.16 11.14
N ASP A 551 26.46 10.01 11.45
CA ASP A 551 27.49 11.01 11.13
C ASP A 551 27.83 10.94 9.63
N VAL A 552 27.07 11.71 8.83
CA VAL A 552 27.23 11.78 7.38
C VAL A 552 28.67 12.17 6.98
N PRO A 553 29.33 13.17 7.62
CA PRO A 553 30.74 13.45 7.38
C PRO A 553 31.68 12.24 7.56
N LEU A 554 31.50 11.44 8.61
CA LEU A 554 32.29 10.22 8.83
C LEU A 554 32.03 9.18 7.75
N LEU A 555 30.76 8.89 7.42
CA LEU A 555 30.41 7.95 6.34
C LEU A 555 30.98 8.37 4.99
N MET A 556 30.94 9.67 4.71
CA MET A 556 31.50 10.25 3.50
C MET A 556 33.03 10.10 3.47
N LYS A 557 33.72 10.43 4.57
CA LYS A 557 35.16 10.22 4.70
C LYS A 557 35.52 8.74 4.52
N PHE A 558 34.73 7.84 5.11
CA PHE A 558 34.88 6.40 4.97
C PHE A 558 34.79 5.95 3.49
N ILE A 559 33.71 6.31 2.78
CA ILE A 559 33.53 5.98 1.36
C ILE A 559 34.70 6.48 0.52
N MET A 560 35.19 7.68 0.82
CA MET A 560 36.26 8.30 0.03
C MET A 560 37.63 7.69 0.31
N ASN A 561 37.86 7.16 1.51
CA ASN A 561 39.02 6.33 1.79
C ASN A 561 38.99 4.99 1.00
N GLN A 562 37.80 4.54 0.60
CA GLN A 562 37.62 3.33 -0.23
C GLN A 562 37.71 3.61 -1.74
N ARG A 563 38.09 4.82 -2.17
CA ARG A 563 38.12 5.22 -3.60
C ARG A 563 38.98 4.32 -4.48
N THR A 564 40.03 3.71 -3.93
CA THR A 564 40.87 2.73 -4.64
C THR A 564 40.11 1.45 -5.02
N ARG A 565 39.08 1.08 -4.23
CA ARG A 565 38.21 -0.08 -4.49
C ARG A 565 37.05 0.23 -5.43
N ILE A 566 36.61 1.48 -5.49
CA ILE A 566 35.54 1.98 -6.36
C ILE A 566 36.04 3.13 -7.25
N PRO A 567 36.98 2.86 -8.16
CA PRO A 567 37.60 3.90 -8.99
C PRO A 567 36.61 4.57 -9.94
N ASN A 568 35.45 3.95 -10.18
CA ASN A 568 34.43 4.42 -11.11
C ASN A 568 33.31 5.23 -10.46
N LEU A 569 33.33 5.46 -9.14
CA LEU A 569 32.27 6.21 -8.47
C LEU A 569 32.25 7.66 -8.97
N CYS A 570 31.19 8.04 -9.69
CA CYS A 570 30.97 9.38 -10.24
C CYS A 570 29.97 10.19 -9.41
N TYR A 571 29.00 9.54 -8.79
CA TYR A 571 27.90 10.17 -8.07
C TYR A 571 27.73 9.54 -6.70
N LEU A 572 27.78 10.39 -5.67
CA LEU A 572 27.50 10.01 -4.28
C LEU A 572 26.35 10.87 -3.77
N CYS A 573 25.28 10.24 -3.30
CA CYS A 573 24.09 10.90 -2.77
C CYS A 573 23.81 10.42 -1.35
N PHE A 574 23.59 11.35 -0.43
CA PHE A 574 23.12 11.03 0.92
C PHE A 574 21.68 11.51 1.08
N ILE A 575 20.80 10.62 1.53
CA ILE A 575 19.43 10.95 1.91
C ILE A 575 19.39 11.02 3.42
N THR A 576 19.48 12.23 3.96
CA THR A 576 19.34 12.49 5.40
C THR A 576 17.95 13.07 5.71
N PRO A 577 17.29 12.64 6.80
CA PRO A 577 16.04 13.26 7.26
C PRO A 577 16.27 14.67 7.84
N MET A 578 17.51 15.03 8.19
CA MET A 578 17.89 16.35 8.69
C MET A 578 19.14 16.83 7.96
N ALA A 579 18.97 17.78 7.03
CA ALA A 579 20.09 18.51 6.44
C ALA A 579 20.27 19.80 7.25
N ASP A 580 21.33 19.89 8.04
CA ASP A 580 21.70 21.14 8.71
C ASP A 580 22.62 21.99 7.81
N GLU A 581 22.76 23.28 8.13
CA GLU A 581 23.65 24.20 7.38
C GLU A 581 25.12 23.78 7.44
N ASN A 582 25.50 23.04 8.49
CA ASN A 582 26.85 22.50 8.63
C ASN A 582 27.15 21.47 7.53
N MET A 583 26.20 20.58 7.19
CA MET A 583 26.38 19.62 6.09
C MET A 583 26.68 20.30 4.76
N GLN A 584 26.01 21.41 4.43
CA GLN A 584 26.29 22.15 3.18
C GLN A 584 27.73 22.66 3.13
N SER A 585 28.22 23.21 4.26
CA SER A 585 29.60 23.69 4.38
C SER A 585 30.61 22.55 4.22
N TYR A 586 30.32 21.37 4.78
CA TYR A 586 31.15 20.17 4.59
C TYR A 586 31.17 19.70 3.13
N PHE A 587 30.01 19.62 2.45
CA PHE A 587 29.96 19.22 1.03
C PHE A 587 30.72 20.18 0.12
N GLN A 588 30.68 21.49 0.40
CA GLN A 588 31.42 22.52 -0.36
C GLN A 588 32.94 22.44 -0.14
N LEU A 589 33.40 22.25 1.09
CA LEU A 589 34.81 22.02 1.39
C LEU A 589 35.32 20.76 0.69
N PHE A 590 34.47 19.74 0.61
CA PHE A 590 34.85 18.45 0.08
C PHE A 590 34.87 18.39 -1.45
N THR A 591 33.94 19.06 -2.13
CA THR A 591 33.96 19.18 -3.60
C THR A 591 35.23 19.87 -4.07
N LYS A 592 35.74 20.85 -3.31
CA LYS A 592 37.04 21.50 -3.58
C LYS A 592 38.22 20.53 -3.47
N CYS A 593 38.22 19.62 -2.49
CA CYS A 593 39.25 18.59 -2.35
C CYS A 593 39.21 17.56 -3.50
N LEU A 594 38.03 17.27 -4.06
CA LEU A 594 37.88 16.34 -5.17
C LEU A 594 38.36 16.89 -6.52
N SER A 595 38.29 18.21 -6.70
CA SER A 595 38.74 18.91 -7.92
C SER A 595 40.25 19.13 -7.99
N SER A 596 41.00 18.92 -6.91
CA SER A 596 42.46 19.01 -6.94
C SER A 596 43.07 17.73 -7.52
N PRO A 597 43.80 17.79 -8.65
CA PRO A 597 44.52 16.64 -9.15
C PRO A 597 45.58 16.24 -8.13
N MET A 598 45.46 15.05 -7.56
CA MET A 598 46.52 14.51 -6.71
C MET A 598 47.74 14.20 -7.58
N SER A 599 48.70 15.12 -7.56
CA SER A 599 50.07 14.86 -8.00
C SER A 599 50.65 13.71 -7.19
N SER A 600 51.39 12.84 -7.87
CA SER A 600 51.96 11.58 -7.40
C SER A 600 52.57 11.62 -5.98
N PRO A 601 52.44 10.55 -5.19
CA PRO A 601 53.01 10.48 -3.86
C PRO A 601 54.49 10.10 -3.98
N ASP A 602 55.37 11.08 -4.11
CA ASP A 602 56.78 10.91 -3.80
C ASP A 602 57.32 12.11 -3.01
N HIS A 603 57.93 11.77 -1.87
CA HIS A 603 58.65 12.59 -0.90
C HIS A 603 57.87 13.34 0.19
N ASN A 604 57.96 12.76 1.40
CA ASN A 604 57.94 13.42 2.70
C ASN A 604 58.95 14.58 2.75
N GLN A 605 58.51 15.81 3.07
CA GLN A 605 59.12 16.67 4.09
C GLN A 605 58.31 17.98 4.30
N ASP A 606 58.28 18.42 5.55
CA ASP A 606 57.67 19.64 6.09
C ASP A 606 58.02 20.93 5.30
N ALA A 607 57.01 21.77 5.05
CA ALA A 607 57.18 23.23 4.99
C ALA A 607 55.84 23.98 5.03
N SER A 608 55.70 24.90 6.00
CA SER A 608 54.68 25.95 6.02
C SER A 608 54.93 26.95 4.88
N ILE A 609 53.94 27.20 4.02
CA ILE A 609 54.04 28.20 2.96
C ILE A 609 53.20 29.43 3.34
N LYS A 610 53.89 30.52 3.66
CA LYS A 610 53.38 31.89 3.66
C LYS A 610 53.28 32.36 2.21
N CYS A 611 52.16 33.00 1.89
CA CYS A 611 51.85 33.57 0.58
C CYS A 611 52.23 35.04 0.59
N ASP A 612 53.30 35.42 -0.12
CA ASP A 612 53.64 36.80 -0.44
C ASP A 612 53.99 36.87 -1.93
N THR A 613 53.15 37.53 -2.72
CA THR A 613 53.54 38.41 -3.84
C THR A 613 52.27 38.94 -4.51
N PHE A 614 51.87 40.16 -4.17
CA PHE A 614 51.03 41.02 -5.01
C PHE A 614 51.41 42.47 -4.74
N ASP A 615 52.35 42.99 -5.55
CA ASP A 615 52.59 44.42 -5.66
C ASP A 615 53.30 44.69 -6.99
N GLN A 616 52.57 45.25 -7.95
CA GLN A 616 53.03 46.35 -8.81
C GLN A 616 51.89 46.83 -9.72
N ILE A 617 51.31 47.96 -9.31
CA ILE A 617 50.52 48.86 -10.15
C ILE A 617 51.47 49.89 -10.76
N HIS A 618 51.36 50.16 -12.07
CA HIS A 618 51.33 51.54 -12.60
C HIS A 618 51.14 51.57 -14.13
N ARG A 619 50.02 52.13 -14.60
CA ARG A 619 49.92 53.48 -15.19
C ARG A 619 48.52 53.73 -15.73
N SER A 620 47.93 54.83 -15.27
CA SER A 620 46.69 55.43 -15.73
C SER A 620 46.96 56.36 -16.92
N GLN A 621 46.15 56.22 -17.97
CA GLN A 621 45.62 57.36 -18.75
C GLN A 621 44.53 56.95 -19.77
N ASP A 622 44.28 55.66 -20.00
CA ASP A 622 43.11 55.16 -20.77
C ASP A 622 41.95 54.64 -19.90
N ILE A 623 42.05 54.81 -18.58
CA ILE A 623 41.15 54.18 -17.60
C ILE A 623 39.72 54.72 -17.72
N ASP A 624 39.52 56.02 -18.00
CA ASP A 624 38.16 56.59 -18.00
C ASP A 624 37.27 56.17 -19.19
N GLN A 625 37.86 55.76 -20.31
CA GLN A 625 37.09 55.23 -21.46
C GLN A 625 36.96 53.71 -21.39
N HIS A 626 38.00 53.02 -20.91
CA HIS A 626 37.92 51.57 -20.71
C HIS A 626 37.00 51.20 -19.55
N GLU A 627 37.03 51.94 -18.43
CA GLU A 627 36.09 51.74 -17.31
C GLU A 627 34.65 52.01 -17.72
N ARG A 628 34.39 53.02 -18.57
CA ARG A 628 33.02 53.24 -19.08
C ARG A 628 32.55 52.10 -19.97
N HIS A 629 33.39 51.60 -20.87
CA HIS A 629 33.05 50.45 -21.69
C HIS A 629 32.86 49.18 -20.85
N LEU A 630 33.69 48.97 -19.81
CA LEU A 630 33.57 47.83 -18.90
C LEU A 630 32.31 47.94 -18.03
N LEU A 631 31.94 49.17 -17.62
CA LEU A 631 30.72 49.44 -16.87
C LEU A 631 29.48 49.24 -17.76
N ASP A 632 29.53 49.61 -19.04
CA ASP A 632 28.45 49.36 -20.00
C ASP A 632 28.28 47.85 -20.25
N GLU A 633 29.38 47.09 -20.44
CA GLU A 633 29.31 45.63 -20.55
C GLU A 633 28.79 44.96 -19.26
N GLN A 634 29.19 45.46 -18.09
CA GLN A 634 28.67 44.98 -16.82
C GLN A 634 27.18 45.31 -16.65
N LEU A 635 26.73 46.48 -17.14
CA LEU A 635 25.34 46.89 -17.10
C LEU A 635 24.47 46.05 -18.04
N ASP A 636 24.98 45.73 -19.24
CA ASP A 636 24.31 44.82 -20.18
C ASP A 636 24.19 43.41 -19.59
N TRP A 637 25.25 42.89 -18.97
CA TRP A 637 25.20 41.60 -18.28
C TRP A 637 24.23 41.60 -17.09
N LEU A 638 24.18 42.68 -16.32
CA LEU A 638 23.20 42.87 -15.24
C LEU A 638 21.77 42.93 -15.76
N THR A 639 21.56 43.54 -16.92
CA THR A 639 20.23 43.65 -17.54
C THR A 639 19.74 42.29 -18.04
N VAL A 640 20.62 41.50 -18.68
CA VAL A 640 20.31 40.12 -19.10
C VAL A 640 19.98 39.24 -17.89
N ASN A 641 20.79 39.28 -16.83
CA ASN A 641 20.50 38.50 -15.62
C ASN A 641 19.22 38.95 -14.91
N HIS A 642 18.91 40.24 -14.93
CA HIS A 642 17.66 40.76 -14.38
C HIS A 642 16.46 40.20 -15.15
N ASP A 643 16.52 40.19 -16.48
CA ASP A 643 15.43 39.71 -17.32
C ASP A 643 15.27 38.18 -17.24
N ASP A 644 16.38 37.44 -17.23
CA ASP A 644 16.38 35.99 -16.99
C ASP A 644 15.79 35.65 -15.61
N LEU A 645 16.19 36.38 -14.56
CA LEU A 645 15.64 36.20 -13.21
C LEU A 645 14.14 36.54 -13.18
N LYS A 646 13.72 37.59 -13.87
CA LYS A 646 12.31 37.99 -13.97
C LYS A 646 11.49 36.92 -14.69
N GLU A 647 12.00 36.34 -15.78
CA GLU A 647 11.34 35.26 -16.51
C GLU A 647 11.27 33.98 -15.68
N ASP A 648 12.34 33.60 -14.97
CA ASP A 648 12.38 32.44 -14.07
C ASP A 648 11.40 32.62 -12.89
N ILE A 649 11.30 33.84 -12.33
CA ILE A 649 10.31 34.17 -11.29
C ILE A 649 8.89 34.06 -11.87
N LEU A 650 8.63 34.60 -13.06
CA LEU A 650 7.32 34.53 -13.71
C LEU A 650 6.92 33.09 -14.06
N GLU A 651 7.86 32.25 -14.51
CA GLU A 651 7.61 30.82 -14.77
C GLU A 651 7.31 30.06 -13.47
N ARG A 652 8.03 30.35 -12.37
CA ARG A 652 7.76 29.78 -11.04
C ARG A 652 6.42 30.20 -10.48
N ILE A 653 6.00 31.45 -10.71
CA ILE A 653 4.67 31.95 -10.33
C ILE A 653 3.57 31.29 -11.17
N ALA A 654 3.81 31.06 -12.46
CA ALA A 654 2.85 30.40 -13.35
C ALA A 654 2.66 28.90 -13.05
N ARG A 655 3.60 28.29 -12.31
CA ARG A 655 3.62 26.85 -12.01
C ARG A 655 3.92 26.58 -10.52
N PRO A 656 3.07 27.04 -9.59
CA PRO A 656 3.36 26.99 -8.15
C PRO A 656 3.54 25.58 -7.59
N LYS A 657 2.92 24.57 -8.22
CA LYS A 657 3.11 23.15 -7.89
C LYS A 657 4.54 22.63 -8.09
N PHE A 658 5.37 23.32 -8.87
CA PHE A 658 6.75 22.92 -9.15
C PHE A 658 7.77 23.72 -8.32
N HIS A 659 7.30 24.55 -7.38
CA HIS A 659 8.20 25.28 -6.50
C HIS A 659 9.03 24.28 -5.65
N PRO A 660 10.35 24.47 -5.47
CA PRO A 660 11.19 23.56 -4.69
C PRO A 660 10.67 23.31 -3.26
N SER A 661 10.01 24.29 -2.65
CA SER A 661 9.36 24.14 -1.35
C SER A 661 8.17 23.17 -1.35
N MET A 662 7.46 22.98 -2.48
CA MET A 662 6.39 21.97 -2.58
C MET A 662 6.99 20.57 -2.45
N ALA A 663 8.14 20.31 -3.08
CA ALA A 663 8.83 19.03 -2.90
C ALA A 663 9.32 18.80 -1.45
N ILE A 664 9.65 19.87 -0.72
CA ILE A 664 9.99 19.79 0.71
C ILE A 664 8.74 19.51 1.56
N ILE A 665 7.62 20.14 1.25
CA ILE A 665 6.33 19.93 1.93
C ILE A 665 5.81 18.52 1.67
N ASP A 666 5.79 18.07 0.41
CA ASP A 666 5.39 16.71 0.03
C ASP A 666 6.26 15.68 0.75
N ARG A 667 7.58 15.89 0.79
CA ARG A 667 8.50 15.04 1.56
C ARG A 667 8.19 15.07 3.07
N TRP A 668 7.86 16.22 3.63
CA TRP A 668 7.51 16.34 5.06
C TRP A 668 6.19 15.62 5.36
N GLU A 669 5.18 15.75 4.50
CA GLU A 669 3.91 15.02 4.59
C GLU A 669 4.13 13.51 4.50
N GLU A 670 4.90 13.04 3.52
CA GLU A 670 5.26 11.62 3.38
C GLU A 670 5.96 11.08 4.64
N GLN A 671 6.92 11.85 5.20
CA GLN A 671 7.61 11.47 6.43
C GLN A 671 6.68 11.44 7.64
N ALA A 672 5.76 12.41 7.76
CA ALA A 672 4.78 12.46 8.84
C ALA A 672 3.82 11.26 8.78
N ILE A 673 3.29 10.96 7.58
CA ILE A 673 2.43 9.79 7.35
C ILE A 673 3.18 8.49 7.66
N ALA A 674 4.43 8.36 7.21
CA ALA A 674 5.25 7.18 7.48
C ALA A 674 5.47 6.98 8.99
N ARG A 675 5.75 8.06 9.74
CA ARG A 675 5.89 8.01 11.21
C ARG A 675 4.61 7.56 11.90
N ILE A 676 3.46 8.14 11.53
CA ILE A 676 2.15 7.75 12.09
C ILE A 676 1.86 6.27 11.83
N ARG A 677 2.13 5.80 10.60
CA ARG A 677 1.94 4.39 10.22
C ARG A 677 2.85 3.47 11.04
N TYR A 678 4.12 3.81 11.19
CA TYR A 678 5.08 3.04 11.97
C TYR A 678 4.66 2.92 13.44
N THR A 679 4.28 4.03 14.08
CA THR A 679 3.79 4.04 15.47
C THR A 679 2.53 3.18 15.62
N ALA A 680 1.60 3.25 14.66
CA ALA A 680 0.40 2.41 14.68
C ALA A 680 0.73 0.91 14.54
N VAL A 681 1.72 0.54 13.71
CA VAL A 681 2.19 -0.86 13.58
C VAL A 681 2.82 -1.36 14.87
N LEU A 682 3.69 -0.56 15.50
CA LEU A 682 4.28 -0.90 16.80
C LEU A 682 3.21 -1.08 17.87
N ALA A 683 2.25 -0.14 17.97
CA ALA A 683 1.16 -0.22 18.94
C ALA A 683 0.31 -1.49 18.76
N ARG A 684 -0.02 -1.85 17.51
CA ARG A 684 -0.72 -3.12 17.20
C ARG A 684 0.10 -4.33 17.62
N ARG A 685 1.42 -4.34 17.33
CA ARG A 685 2.30 -5.45 17.71
C ARG A 685 2.39 -5.61 19.22
N THR A 686 2.51 -4.51 19.95
CA THR A 686 2.50 -4.51 21.42
C THR A 686 1.19 -5.05 21.97
N LEU A 687 0.05 -4.63 21.41
CA LEU A 687 -1.27 -5.14 21.79
C LEU A 687 -1.40 -6.64 21.50
N PHE A 688 -0.96 -7.12 20.34
CA PHE A 688 -0.98 -8.55 20.00
C PHE A 688 -0.11 -9.37 20.96
N ASN A 689 1.10 -8.92 21.27
CA ASN A 689 1.96 -9.60 22.24
C ASN A 689 1.30 -9.68 23.63
N ALA A 690 0.62 -8.61 24.06
CA ALA A 690 -0.10 -8.59 25.33
C ALA A 690 -1.31 -9.54 25.33
N LEU A 691 -2.04 -9.61 24.21
CA LEU A 691 -3.15 -10.55 24.02
C LEU A 691 -2.67 -12.00 24.00
N ASP A 692 -1.56 -12.30 23.31
CA ASP A 692 -0.98 -13.65 23.25
C ASP A 692 -0.54 -14.10 24.65
N LYS A 693 0.12 -13.22 25.41
CA LYS A 693 0.49 -13.50 26.80
C LYS A 693 -0.74 -13.77 27.67
N HIS A 694 -1.78 -12.95 27.57
CA HIS A 694 -3.04 -13.16 28.28
C HIS A 694 -3.72 -14.49 27.89
N MET A 695 -3.76 -14.81 26.60
CA MET A 695 -4.34 -16.07 26.11
C MET A 695 -3.56 -17.30 26.61
N LEU A 696 -2.23 -17.20 26.70
CA LEU A 696 -1.39 -18.24 27.27
C LEU A 696 -1.70 -18.45 28.78
N GLU A 697 -1.89 -17.37 29.53
CA GLU A 697 -2.28 -17.43 30.96
C GLU A 697 -3.68 -18.03 31.15
N VAL A 698 -4.66 -17.63 30.32
CA VAL A 698 -6.01 -18.20 30.31
C VAL A 698 -5.96 -19.69 30.01
N SER A 699 -5.21 -20.11 28.98
CA SER A 699 -5.02 -21.52 28.62
C SER A 699 -4.39 -22.32 29.76
N LYS A 700 -3.32 -21.79 30.39
CA LYS A 700 -2.67 -22.41 31.54
C LYS A 700 -3.62 -22.59 32.72
N THR A 701 -4.50 -21.61 32.96
CA THR A 701 -5.51 -21.66 34.04
C THR A 701 -6.61 -22.68 33.74
N LEU A 702 -7.12 -22.71 32.50
CA LEU A 702 -8.10 -23.71 32.06
C LEU A 702 -7.53 -25.13 32.14
N ASN A 703 -6.29 -25.35 31.69
CA ASN A 703 -5.64 -26.65 31.75
C ASN A 703 -5.45 -27.15 33.19
N LYS A 704 -5.26 -26.25 34.17
CA LYS A 704 -5.26 -26.61 35.60
C LYS A 704 -6.66 -26.92 36.15
N LEU A 705 -7.70 -26.30 35.60
CA LEU A 705 -9.08 -26.48 36.05
C LEU A 705 -9.72 -27.76 35.50
N THR A 706 -9.42 -28.11 34.24
CA THR A 706 -9.93 -29.30 33.55
C THR A 706 -9.82 -30.60 34.37
N PRO A 707 -8.66 -31.01 34.90
CA PRO A 707 -8.55 -32.25 35.67
C PRO A 707 -9.38 -32.22 36.96
N LYS A 708 -9.46 -31.06 37.65
CA LYS A 708 -10.31 -30.90 38.84
C LYS A 708 -11.79 -31.13 38.53
N LEU A 709 -12.27 -30.58 37.42
CA LEU A 709 -13.65 -30.77 36.95
C LEU A 709 -13.91 -32.22 36.52
N CYS A 710 -12.95 -32.85 35.85
CA CYS A 710 -13.04 -34.26 35.45
C CYS A 710 -13.12 -35.20 36.67
N GLU A 711 -12.24 -35.03 37.66
CA GLU A 711 -12.24 -35.83 38.90
C GLU A 711 -13.57 -35.73 39.65
N ALA A 712 -14.10 -34.51 39.75
CA ALA A 712 -15.40 -34.25 40.37
C ALA A 712 -16.54 -34.94 39.62
N ARG A 713 -16.53 -34.89 38.29
CA ARG A 713 -17.57 -35.49 37.44
C ARG A 713 -17.60 -37.02 37.51
N TRP A 714 -16.45 -37.66 37.66
CA TRP A 714 -16.33 -39.12 37.68
C TRP A 714 -16.31 -39.71 39.10
N HIS A 715 -16.62 -38.90 40.12
CA HIS A 715 -16.65 -39.29 41.54
C HIS A 715 -15.34 -39.90 42.06
N THR A 716 -14.20 -39.63 41.42
CA THR A 716 -12.90 -40.13 41.87
C THR A 716 -12.38 -39.37 43.08
N LYS A 717 -12.92 -38.17 43.33
CA LYS A 717 -12.64 -37.35 44.51
C LYS A 717 -13.93 -36.69 45.01
N PRO A 718 -14.26 -36.75 46.32
CA PRO A 718 -15.37 -35.98 46.87
C PRO A 718 -15.05 -34.49 46.75
N PHE A 719 -16.03 -33.71 46.28
CA PHE A 719 -16.00 -32.25 46.21
C PHE A 719 -17.17 -31.69 47.00
N ASP A 720 -17.05 -30.45 47.46
CA ASP A 720 -18.09 -29.77 48.21
C ASP A 720 -18.61 -28.50 47.52
N LYS A 721 -19.47 -27.74 48.21
CA LYS A 721 -20.05 -26.50 47.69
C LYS A 721 -18.99 -25.41 47.48
N ASN A 722 -17.93 -25.40 48.27
CA ASN A 722 -16.85 -24.41 48.18
C ASN A 722 -16.03 -24.63 46.90
N ASP A 723 -15.77 -25.89 46.53
CA ASP A 723 -15.07 -26.24 45.29
C ASP A 723 -15.82 -25.72 44.04
N ILE A 724 -17.14 -25.90 43.98
CA ILE A 724 -17.99 -25.38 42.89
C ILE A 724 -17.92 -23.85 42.83
N GLN A 725 -17.94 -23.19 44.00
CA GLN A 725 -17.89 -21.74 44.08
C GLN A 725 -16.52 -21.20 43.63
N GLU A 726 -15.43 -21.89 44.01
CA GLU A 726 -14.07 -21.59 43.55
C GLU A 726 -13.96 -21.70 42.02
N TRP A 727 -14.40 -22.82 41.42
CA TRP A 727 -14.33 -23.02 39.97
C TRP A 727 -15.19 -22.01 39.20
N ASN A 728 -16.38 -21.69 39.71
CA ASN A 728 -17.23 -20.64 39.12
C ASN A 728 -16.57 -19.26 39.19
N ASN A 729 -15.87 -18.94 40.27
CA ASN A 729 -15.14 -17.69 40.38
C ASN A 729 -13.97 -17.65 39.39
N ILE A 730 -13.19 -18.73 39.26
CA ILE A 730 -12.12 -18.84 38.26
C ILE A 730 -12.68 -18.63 36.84
N LEU A 731 -13.77 -19.30 36.48
CA LEU A 731 -14.41 -19.15 35.17
C LEU A 731 -14.99 -17.74 34.94
N ARG A 732 -15.49 -17.08 35.99
CA ARG A 732 -16.00 -15.71 35.91
C ARG A 732 -14.85 -14.71 35.70
N GLU A 733 -13.71 -14.91 36.36
CA GLU A 733 -12.52 -14.07 36.14
C GLU A 733 -11.94 -14.26 34.74
N LEU A 734 -11.84 -15.49 34.24
CA LEU A 734 -11.36 -15.76 32.87
C LEU A 734 -12.29 -15.22 31.77
N LYS A 735 -13.58 -15.00 32.08
CA LYS A 735 -14.55 -14.41 31.15
C LYS A 735 -14.48 -12.87 31.07
N LYS A 736 -13.79 -12.21 31.99
CA LYS A 736 -13.62 -10.75 31.91
C LYS A 736 -12.68 -10.46 30.75
N THR A 737 -13.17 -9.73 29.74
CA THR A 737 -12.32 -9.26 28.64
C THR A 737 -11.25 -8.33 29.22
N PRO A 738 -9.96 -8.55 28.95
CA PRO A 738 -8.92 -7.63 29.40
C PRO A 738 -9.16 -6.27 28.76
N ILE A 739 -9.29 -5.23 29.59
CA ILE A 739 -9.42 -3.86 29.14
C ILE A 739 -8.01 -3.28 29.09
N PHE A 740 -7.54 -2.94 27.90
CA PHE A 740 -6.29 -2.21 27.70
C PHE A 740 -6.64 -0.75 27.41
N PRO A 741 -6.61 0.15 28.42
CA PRO A 741 -6.91 1.56 28.18
C PRO A 741 -5.83 2.17 27.26
N ALA A 742 -6.26 2.61 26.09
CA ALA A 742 -5.42 3.41 25.19
C ALA A 742 -5.67 4.88 25.49
N THR A 743 -4.60 5.62 25.78
CA THR A 743 -4.65 7.08 25.96
C THR A 743 -3.80 7.74 24.91
N ILE A 744 -4.37 8.74 24.22
CA ILE A 744 -3.63 9.57 23.26
C ILE A 744 -3.24 10.83 24.03
N HIS A 745 -1.94 10.98 24.28
CA HIS A 745 -1.38 12.20 24.86
C HIS A 745 -0.97 13.14 23.72
N ASN A 746 -1.46 14.38 23.75
CA ASN A 746 -1.16 15.37 22.73
C ASN A 746 -0.04 16.27 23.27
N ILE A 747 1.20 15.85 23.11
CA ILE A 747 2.37 16.60 23.57
C ILE A 747 3.07 17.15 22.32
N ASN A 748 3.13 18.48 22.19
CA ASN A 748 3.86 19.18 21.12
C ASN A 748 3.45 18.84 19.67
N TYR A 749 2.15 18.89 19.36
CA TYR A 749 1.59 18.77 18.00
C TYR A 749 1.81 17.42 17.27
N ILE A 750 2.33 16.40 17.96
CA ILE A 750 2.36 15.02 17.47
C ILE A 750 1.55 14.16 18.46
N PRO A 751 0.49 13.46 18.03
CA PRO A 751 -0.28 12.61 18.91
C PRO A 751 0.56 11.38 19.33
N GLU A 752 0.85 11.25 20.62
CA GLU A 752 1.51 10.08 21.21
C GLU A 752 0.43 9.08 21.66
N LEU A 753 0.44 7.87 21.11
CA LEU A 753 -0.45 6.79 21.55
C LEU A 753 0.27 5.97 22.62
N THR A 754 -0.18 6.11 23.87
CA THR A 754 0.28 5.27 24.98
C THR A 754 -0.76 4.19 25.26
N ILE A 755 -0.34 2.92 25.23
CA ILE A 755 -1.17 1.80 25.67
C ILE A 755 -0.69 1.45 27.08
N ASP A 756 -1.53 1.73 28.08
CA ASP A 756 -1.21 1.36 29.45
C ASP A 756 -1.51 -0.13 29.64
N LEU A 757 -0.45 -0.93 29.79
CA LEU A 757 -0.53 -2.37 29.97
C LEU A 757 -0.74 -2.77 31.44
N ARG A 758 -0.98 -1.80 32.34
CA ARG A 758 -1.38 -2.10 33.72
C ARG A 758 -2.72 -2.83 33.71
N THR A 759 -2.67 -4.14 33.89
CA THR A 759 -3.86 -4.92 34.18
C THR A 759 -4.43 -4.44 35.52
N GLN A 760 -5.75 -4.29 35.64
CA GLN A 760 -6.40 -3.87 36.89
C GLN A 760 -6.38 -4.95 37.99
N TYR A 761 -5.39 -5.86 37.98
CA TYR A 761 -5.23 -6.88 39.00
C TYR A 761 -4.31 -6.38 40.12
N GLN A 762 -4.89 -5.69 41.09
CA GLN A 762 -4.28 -5.59 42.41
C GLN A 762 -4.90 -6.67 43.32
N SER A 763 -4.11 -7.71 43.64
CA SER A 763 -4.34 -8.53 44.83
C SER A 763 -3.27 -8.13 45.88
N PRO A 764 -3.62 -7.95 47.17
CA PRO A 764 -2.67 -7.49 48.16
C PRO A 764 -1.90 -8.70 48.72
N GLN A 765 -0.68 -8.95 48.22
CA GLN A 765 0.49 -9.39 49.01
C GLN A 765 1.67 -9.76 48.10
N TYR A 766 2.84 -9.25 48.48
CA TYR A 766 4.19 -9.35 47.88
C TYR A 766 4.52 -8.33 46.78
N GLU A 767 5.15 -7.22 47.21
CA GLU A 767 5.94 -6.32 46.38
C GLU A 767 7.35 -6.89 46.18
N THR A 768 7.77 -7.05 44.92
CA THR A 768 9.09 -6.66 44.37
C THR A 768 9.21 -7.23 42.96
N GLU A 769 8.75 -6.48 41.94
CA GLU A 769 9.19 -6.63 40.53
C GLU A 769 8.71 -5.41 39.73
N SER A 770 9.57 -4.84 38.89
CA SER A 770 9.30 -3.59 38.17
C SER A 770 8.15 -3.73 37.16
N HIS A 771 7.16 -2.84 37.19
CA HIS A 771 6.04 -2.81 36.26
C HIS A 771 6.25 -1.74 35.16
N GLY A 772 6.18 -2.16 33.90
CA GLY A 772 6.47 -1.32 32.74
C GLY A 772 5.31 -0.42 32.32
N VAL A 773 5.49 0.89 32.45
CA VAL A 773 4.80 1.89 31.63
C VAL A 773 5.67 2.09 30.39
N VAL A 774 5.12 1.87 29.20
CA VAL A 774 5.84 2.12 27.95
C VAL A 774 5.39 3.46 27.39
N SER A 775 6.09 4.53 27.79
CA SER A 775 5.99 5.87 27.17
C SER A 775 7.07 6.00 26.09
N PHE A 776 6.75 6.55 24.92
CA PHE A 776 7.69 6.69 23.82
C PHE A 776 8.05 8.17 23.64
N ILE A 777 8.97 8.64 24.48
CA ILE A 777 9.57 9.97 24.32
C ILE A 777 10.86 9.83 23.52
N TYR A 778 10.96 10.55 22.41
CA TYR A 778 12.24 10.84 21.77
C TYR A 778 12.67 12.23 22.24
N ASP A 779 13.54 12.27 23.26
CA ASP A 779 14.26 13.48 23.65
C ASP A 779 15.77 13.21 23.50
N SER A 780 16.46 14.15 22.88
CA SER A 780 17.83 14.00 22.39
C SER A 780 18.86 14.27 23.49
N SER A 781 18.92 13.44 24.53
CA SER A 781 20.10 13.32 25.40
C SER A 781 19.90 12.24 26.46
N TYR A 782 20.64 11.14 26.35
CA TYR A 782 21.48 10.49 27.39
C TYR A 782 21.77 9.02 27.02
N SER A 783 23.03 8.62 27.26
CA SER A 783 23.54 7.26 27.09
C SER A 783 23.16 6.37 28.27
N THR A 784 22.86 5.09 28.02
CA THR A 784 22.81 4.08 29.08
C THR A 784 23.47 2.79 28.62
N THR A 785 24.49 2.38 29.38
CA THR A 785 25.15 1.07 29.40
C THR A 785 24.19 -0.05 29.80
N ILE A 786 24.27 -1.19 29.12
CA ILE A 786 23.55 -2.44 29.43
C ILE A 786 24.54 -3.43 30.06
N SER A 787 24.19 -3.98 31.22
CA SER A 787 24.84 -5.14 31.84
C SER A 787 24.07 -6.41 31.47
N ASN A 788 24.81 -7.44 31.07
CA ASN A 788 24.33 -8.80 30.78
C ASN A 788 24.01 -9.56 32.07
N GLU A 789 22.91 -10.31 32.08
CA GLU A 789 22.77 -11.54 32.89
C GLU A 789 22.07 -12.63 32.07
N ASP A 790 22.62 -13.83 32.22
CA ASP A 790 22.35 -15.08 31.51
C ASP A 790 21.01 -15.72 31.89
N GLN A 791 20.43 -16.50 30.96
CA GLN A 791 19.59 -17.66 31.29
C GLN A 791 19.83 -18.82 30.31
N ASP A 792 20.37 -19.91 30.86
CA ASP A 792 20.30 -21.28 30.33
C ASP A 792 18.97 -21.92 30.75
N GLU A 793 18.25 -22.55 29.83
CA GLU A 793 17.28 -23.61 30.15
C GLU A 793 17.27 -24.75 29.11
N PRO A 794 16.94 -25.99 29.50
CA PRO A 794 17.26 -27.21 28.76
C PRO A 794 16.15 -27.72 27.84
N ILE A 795 16.58 -28.47 26.83
CA ILE A 795 15.77 -29.12 25.79
C ILE A 795 15.12 -30.40 26.34
N TYR A 796 13.81 -30.57 26.17
CA TYR A 796 13.11 -31.85 26.27
C TYR A 796 12.46 -32.23 24.94
N GLU A 797 12.92 -33.34 24.36
CA GLU A 797 12.31 -34.03 23.23
C GLU A 797 11.01 -34.75 23.66
N ASN A 798 9.96 -34.65 22.86
CA ASN A 798 8.78 -35.51 22.98
C ASN A 798 8.45 -36.17 21.64
N ILE A 799 8.55 -37.50 21.65
CA ILE A 799 8.14 -38.44 20.61
C ILE A 799 6.63 -38.66 20.70
N PRO A 800 5.85 -38.64 19.59
CA PRO A 800 4.49 -39.14 19.62
C PRO A 800 4.42 -40.60 19.13
N ASN A 801 3.91 -41.46 20.01
CA ASN A 801 3.45 -42.81 19.71
C ASN A 801 2.16 -42.77 18.87
N SER A 802 2.13 -43.56 17.80
CA SER A 802 0.94 -43.96 17.04
C SER A 802 0.26 -45.19 17.65
N PRO A 803 -1.07 -45.37 17.48
CA PRO A 803 -1.69 -46.68 17.54
C PRO A 803 -2.07 -47.20 16.14
N SER A 804 -1.78 -48.47 15.92
CA SER A 804 -2.12 -49.32 14.79
C SER A 804 -3.48 -50.00 14.96
N LEU A 805 -4.19 -50.28 13.86
CA LEU A 805 -4.98 -51.51 13.67
C LEU A 805 -5.25 -51.75 12.17
N ASP A 806 -4.61 -52.79 11.61
CA ASP A 806 -5.07 -53.91 10.76
C ASP A 806 -6.09 -53.63 9.64
N ASN A 807 -6.00 -54.17 8.41
CA ASN A 807 -5.58 -55.52 7.99
C ASN A 807 -5.38 -55.66 6.45
N GLU A 808 -4.55 -56.64 6.06
CA GLU A 808 -4.59 -57.51 4.85
C GLU A 808 -4.39 -56.91 3.43
N THR A 809 -3.64 -57.46 2.46
CA THR A 809 -3.09 -58.82 2.20
C THR A 809 -1.99 -58.77 1.09
N ILE A 810 -0.95 -59.63 1.24
CA ILE A 810 -0.24 -60.48 0.23
C ILE A 810 0.48 -59.83 -0.99
N LYS A 811 1.83 -59.90 -1.04
CA LYS A 811 2.63 -60.91 -1.80
C LYS A 811 4.16 -60.67 -1.73
N ASN A 812 4.85 -61.76 -1.39
CA ASN A 812 6.27 -62.12 -1.42
C ASN A 812 7.20 -61.39 -2.42
N ASP A 813 8.44 -61.09 -2.02
CA ASP A 813 9.59 -61.98 -2.30
C ASP A 813 10.86 -61.60 -1.51
N THR A 814 11.58 -62.66 -1.18
CA THR A 814 12.83 -62.83 -0.41
C THR A 814 14.08 -62.17 -0.99
N VAL A 815 15.10 -61.86 -0.14
CA VAL A 815 16.44 -62.51 -0.15
C VAL A 815 17.47 -61.80 0.80
N THR A 816 18.02 -62.61 1.73
CA THR A 816 19.30 -62.61 2.50
C THR A 816 19.76 -61.38 3.33
N LEU A 817 19.84 -61.42 4.67
CA LEU A 817 20.77 -62.12 5.60
C LEU A 817 22.23 -61.60 5.62
N ASN A 818 22.61 -60.96 6.74
CA ASN A 818 23.83 -61.30 7.49
C ASN A 818 23.72 -60.87 8.97
N THR A 819 23.57 -61.91 9.80
CA THR A 819 24.07 -62.21 11.17
C THR A 819 25.02 -61.20 11.85
N VAL A 820 24.71 -60.66 13.05
CA VAL A 820 24.86 -61.20 14.43
C VAL A 820 26.15 -60.70 15.13
N GLN A 821 25.98 -60.00 16.26
CA GLN A 821 26.54 -60.44 17.55
C GLN A 821 25.85 -59.76 18.74
N ILE A 822 25.33 -60.61 19.61
CA ILE A 822 24.74 -60.35 20.92
C ILE A 822 25.81 -60.72 21.96
N ILE A 823 26.03 -59.87 22.97
CA ILE A 823 26.40 -60.32 24.33
C ILE A 823 25.64 -59.45 25.33
N THR A 824 24.85 -60.11 26.17
CA THR A 824 24.20 -59.67 27.41
C THR A 824 24.70 -60.63 28.53
N PRO A 825 24.22 -60.56 29.79
CA PRO A 825 24.21 -59.46 30.77
C PRO A 825 24.63 -59.99 32.17
N GLU A 826 24.12 -59.36 33.25
CA GLU A 826 24.03 -59.79 34.67
C GLU A 826 25.09 -59.19 35.64
N ASN A 827 24.80 -58.84 36.89
CA ASN A 827 23.58 -58.64 37.70
C ASN A 827 24.01 -58.03 39.06
N ALA A 828 23.04 -57.45 39.78
CA ALA A 828 22.90 -57.44 41.25
C ALA A 828 23.88 -56.59 42.11
N LEU A 829 23.55 -56.04 43.29
CA LEU A 829 22.34 -55.67 44.06
C LEU A 829 22.89 -55.10 45.41
N VAL A 830 22.05 -54.43 46.21
CA VAL A 830 22.15 -54.27 47.70
C VAL A 830 22.83 -53.00 48.31
N ASN A 831 21.95 -52.18 48.94
CA ASN A 831 22.02 -51.45 50.23
C ASN A 831 23.10 -50.38 50.51
N GLU A 832 22.97 -49.47 51.47
CA GLU A 832 21.88 -48.76 52.19
C GLU A 832 22.66 -47.82 53.16
N LYS A 833 22.12 -46.61 53.45
CA LYS A 833 22.30 -45.79 54.67
C LYS A 833 23.56 -44.94 54.95
N GLN A 834 23.23 -43.67 55.31
CA GLN A 834 23.74 -42.85 56.44
C GLN A 834 25.14 -42.22 56.31
N GLN A 835 25.47 -41.02 56.80
CA GLN A 835 24.78 -39.87 57.42
C GLN A 835 25.83 -38.74 57.56
N ASN A 836 25.36 -37.49 57.55
CA ASN A 836 25.84 -36.34 58.36
C ASN A 836 27.14 -35.55 58.02
N ASN A 837 26.88 -34.23 57.94
CA ASN A 837 27.60 -33.08 58.53
C ASN A 837 28.98 -32.69 57.96
N GLN A 838 29.13 -31.45 57.44
CA GLN A 838 29.36 -30.26 58.27
C GLN A 838 29.44 -28.96 57.43
N MET A 839 28.78 -27.93 57.97
CA MET A 839 28.94 -26.48 57.77
C MET A 839 30.36 -25.99 57.45
N ASN A 840 30.47 -25.02 56.53
CA ASN A 840 31.08 -23.72 56.85
C ASN A 840 30.59 -22.59 55.92
N ARG A 841 30.20 -21.48 56.56
CA ARG A 841 29.91 -20.15 56.00
C ARG A 841 31.20 -19.32 56.01
N GLU A 842 31.33 -18.38 55.08
CA GLU A 842 31.77 -16.98 55.26
C GLU A 842 31.89 -16.34 53.85
N PHE A 843 30.97 -15.45 53.47
CA PHE A 843 31.00 -13.98 53.61
C PHE A 843 32.13 -13.29 52.83
N SER A 844 31.75 -12.57 51.77
CA SER A 844 32.50 -11.44 51.22
C SER A 844 31.54 -10.25 51.09
N PHE A 845 31.86 -9.20 51.83
CA PHE A 845 31.39 -7.84 51.65
C PHE A 845 32.11 -7.23 50.44
N ASP A 846 31.43 -6.37 49.69
CA ASP A 846 32.07 -5.18 49.13
C ASP A 846 31.16 -3.96 49.25
N VAL A 847 31.78 -2.87 49.71
CA VAL A 847 31.22 -1.58 50.06
C VAL A 847 31.64 -0.58 49.00
N ILE A 848 30.65 0.20 48.56
CA ILE A 848 30.74 1.38 47.68
C ILE A 848 31.61 2.48 48.32
N ILE A 849 32.24 3.33 47.49
CA ILE A 849 32.44 4.81 47.59
C ILE A 849 33.57 5.15 46.59
N ARG A 850 33.49 6.08 45.63
CA ARG A 850 32.63 7.26 45.38
C ARG A 850 32.60 7.56 43.89
#